data_AF-A0A2N0NV76-F1
#
_entry.id   AF-A0A2N0NV76-F1
#
_cell.length_a   1.000
_cell.length_b   1.000
_cell.length_c   1.000
_cell.angle_alpha   90.00
_cell.angle_beta   90.00
_cell.angle_gamma   90.00
#
_symmetry.space_group_name_H-M   'P 1'
#
loop_
_entity.id
_entity.type
_entity.pdbx_description
1 polymer ?
#
loop_
_entity_poly.entity_id
_entity_poly.type
_entity_poly.pdbx_seq_one_letter_code
_entity_poly.pdbx_strand_id
1 'polypeptide(L)'
;MEANEISLPLQTDQQVKKKKPVEIHNYPKESIIQYSDSERSYTYDIIKEGNYPHATYLKYTKGQKGFRIPDNYEVKVSLRKPKTRQVVRCMIKYMEKNPVYWIYYGDKFQYHVKSEKSSSNAACLYAKALNPEIKTRYSGPHFFGLHLEILQQARDIHQRATVLKSFDNLTSTGQNNRAKKIAKSISTIFDQVTAKDCHSDDNLSLKSIEFDIGNNSFYLSVNKENIEEIKHKARAAVQACDKGQVSREGYRTLASISQDLPREWKVSVEKRDITREMNEIIPISLINILPGSDDFVNSEIHINDAEIVHNMQQSIGKGGRRNVVDILKYLIPGLIERKILDVMNPKIHLRISGDGRNVGRKVKQVMITCSILDDIDNLYRPENHYTIVLYPGVEKYETLNNVLKSLAMELRKLKEEGFKDNQNIEWKVELYFSSDWKFLAMCLGLNAANSRYFCPWCEVSKEQQGDFSYEWTISKTMDQVREDYTFYKGHIRPAIFDMIPLQHWVPDELHIMLRITDVLWRLVLDELRSRNTWGERARNVIIEEMKRIDVKFHFWLEIGSTNWQYTSLMGQDKLVVLQHFDLSKLFPYSRAVQIRSLWDKFYLLHKAMKDSKTDATQFSNDARAWLHQFLDSNYFYQASDITPYMHVLVYHIPEMMRIHHNFGLAAFSCSAVEKKNHQQVSHFFKRTTKDGGTGKGRKSAIIDILEYENRLLYFKEHDEIDSMQLPKRLRVK
;
A
#
# COMPACT_ATOMS: atom_id res chain seq x y z
N MET A 1 62.51 -9.53 -33.37
CA MET A 1 61.22 -10.22 -33.20
C MET A 1 60.19 -9.28 -33.78
N GLU A 2 59.91 -9.30 -35.08
CA GLU A 2 59.15 -10.26 -35.91
C GLU A 2 58.25 -9.30 -36.73
N ALA A 3 58.43 -9.22 -38.05
CA ALA A 3 57.51 -9.78 -39.06
C ALA A 3 56.20 -8.93 -39.19
N ASN A 4 55.68 -8.50 -40.34
CA ASN A 4 55.81 -8.96 -41.71
C ASN A 4 55.44 -7.86 -42.72
N GLU A 5 56.15 -7.91 -43.85
CA GLU A 5 55.77 -7.76 -45.26
C GLU A 5 54.33 -7.33 -45.62
N ILE A 6 54.23 -6.20 -46.33
CA ILE A 6 53.15 -5.89 -47.27
C ILE A 6 53.66 -6.21 -48.68
N SER A 7 53.10 -7.23 -49.30
CA SER A 7 53.36 -7.62 -50.68
C SER A 7 52.42 -6.88 -51.64
N LEU A 8 53.00 -6.13 -52.59
CA LEU A 8 52.32 -5.64 -53.79
C LEU A 8 52.31 -6.75 -54.86
N PRO A 9 51.17 -7.07 -55.51
CA PRO A 9 51.14 -8.10 -56.54
C PRO A 9 51.56 -7.57 -57.92
N LEU A 10 52.35 -8.38 -58.62
CA LEU A 10 52.63 -8.31 -60.04
C LEU A 10 51.36 -8.49 -60.89
N GLN A 11 51.24 -7.69 -61.96
CA GLN A 11 50.49 -8.03 -63.19
C GLN A 11 51.24 -9.20 -63.87
N THR A 12 50.62 -10.20 -64.50
CA THR A 12 49.62 -10.20 -65.57
C THR A 12 49.13 -11.64 -65.75
N ASP A 13 47.85 -11.85 -66.12
CA ASP A 13 47.54 -12.85 -67.16
C ASP A 13 46.17 -12.56 -67.79
N GLN A 14 46.17 -12.32 -69.10
CA GLN A 14 44.99 -12.10 -69.92
C GLN A 14 44.23 -13.42 -70.12
N GLN A 15 43.24 -13.71 -69.28
CA GLN A 15 42.25 -14.73 -69.59
C GLN A 15 41.17 -14.18 -70.54
N VAL A 16 41.08 -14.79 -71.71
CA VAL A 16 39.98 -14.65 -72.67
C VAL A 16 38.64 -14.87 -71.93
N LYS A 17 37.86 -13.80 -71.73
CA LYS A 17 36.53 -13.84 -71.11
C LYS A 17 35.57 -14.70 -71.93
N LYS A 18 35.33 -15.96 -71.52
CA LYS A 18 34.12 -16.70 -71.91
C LYS A 18 32.91 -15.94 -71.34
N LYS A 19 31.98 -15.50 -72.21
CA LYS A 19 30.71 -14.87 -71.78
C LYS A 19 29.99 -15.80 -70.81
N LYS A 20 29.70 -15.31 -69.59
CA LYS A 20 28.83 -16.03 -68.64
C LYS A 20 27.44 -16.20 -69.26
N PRO A 21 26.75 -17.32 -69.02
CA PRO A 21 25.37 -17.47 -69.44
C PRO A 21 24.51 -16.36 -68.84
N VAL A 22 23.61 -15.79 -69.65
CA VAL A 22 22.71 -14.70 -69.27
C VAL A 22 21.27 -15.18 -69.42
N GLU A 23 20.53 -15.10 -68.33
CA GLU A 23 19.09 -15.36 -68.25
C GLU A 23 18.37 -14.01 -68.06
N ILE A 24 17.47 -13.64 -68.98
CA ILE A 24 16.68 -12.40 -68.96
C ILE A 24 15.21 -12.78 -68.84
N HIS A 25 14.54 -12.33 -67.79
CA HIS A 25 13.13 -12.61 -67.53
C HIS A 25 12.47 -11.52 -66.68
N ASN A 26 11.14 -11.47 -66.74
CA ASN A 26 10.28 -10.74 -65.78
C ASN A 26 9.32 -11.72 -65.08
N TYR A 27 9.69 -13.01 -65.01
CA TYR A 27 8.88 -14.07 -64.41
C TYR A 27 8.61 -13.80 -62.92
N PRO A 28 7.37 -14.02 -62.40
CA PRO A 28 6.21 -14.62 -63.07
C PRO A 28 5.27 -13.62 -63.78
N LYS A 29 5.59 -12.33 -63.85
CA LYS A 29 4.71 -11.33 -64.52
C LYS A 29 4.57 -11.59 -66.02
N GLU A 30 5.64 -12.11 -66.64
CA GLU A 30 5.66 -12.58 -68.03
C GLU A 30 6.15 -14.03 -68.08
N SER A 31 5.55 -14.85 -68.94
CA SER A 31 5.91 -16.27 -69.11
C SER A 31 7.18 -16.50 -69.94
N ILE A 32 7.75 -15.43 -70.53
CA ILE A 32 8.87 -15.53 -71.46
C ILE A 32 10.20 -15.41 -70.71
N ILE A 33 11.10 -16.36 -70.95
CA ILE A 33 12.46 -16.39 -70.42
C ILE A 33 13.44 -16.51 -71.59
N GLN A 34 14.36 -15.56 -71.71
CA GLN A 34 15.42 -15.60 -72.72
C GLN A 34 16.72 -16.07 -72.07
N TYR A 35 17.34 -17.09 -72.65
CA TYR A 35 18.62 -17.60 -72.20
C TYR A 35 19.64 -17.53 -73.34
N SER A 36 20.84 -17.05 -73.05
CA SER A 36 21.95 -17.07 -74.00
C SER A 36 23.26 -17.43 -73.32
N ASP A 37 24.03 -18.29 -73.97
CA ASP A 37 25.41 -18.61 -73.59
C ASP A 37 26.37 -18.27 -74.74
N SER A 38 27.66 -18.58 -74.59
CA SER A 38 28.69 -18.29 -75.60
C SER A 38 28.41 -18.93 -76.97
N GLU A 39 27.59 -19.97 -77.05
CA GLU A 39 27.36 -20.77 -78.26
C GLU A 39 25.90 -20.82 -78.72
N ARG A 40 24.91 -20.56 -77.85
CA ARG A 40 23.48 -20.84 -78.09
C ARG A 40 22.58 -19.75 -77.52
N SER A 41 21.39 -19.59 -78.09
CA SER A 41 20.35 -18.72 -77.55
C SER A 41 18.98 -19.38 -77.70
N TYR A 42 18.23 -19.38 -76.62
CA TYR A 42 16.93 -19.99 -76.47
C TYR A 42 15.93 -18.96 -75.98
N THR A 43 14.69 -19.06 -76.45
CA THR A 43 13.56 -18.37 -75.85
C THR A 43 12.56 -19.42 -75.39
N TYR A 44 12.22 -19.37 -74.11
CA TYR A 44 11.24 -20.23 -73.45
C TYR A 44 9.98 -19.43 -73.17
N ASP A 45 8.82 -20.01 -73.44
CA ASP A 45 7.52 -19.51 -73.03
C ASP A 45 6.88 -20.57 -72.12
N ILE A 46 6.82 -20.27 -70.83
CA ILE A 46 6.38 -21.21 -69.78
C ILE A 46 4.86 -21.32 -69.79
N ILE A 47 4.35 -22.49 -70.17
CA ILE A 47 2.91 -22.77 -70.19
C ILE A 47 2.45 -23.25 -68.81
N LYS A 48 3.21 -24.15 -68.19
CA LYS A 48 2.99 -24.64 -66.83
C LYS A 48 4.32 -24.78 -66.12
N GLU A 49 4.48 -24.12 -64.98
CA GLU A 49 5.70 -24.18 -64.17
C GLU A 49 5.96 -25.59 -63.61
N GLY A 50 4.91 -26.34 -63.28
CA GLY A 50 5.05 -27.66 -62.64
C GLY A 50 5.68 -27.59 -61.24
N ASN A 51 5.64 -28.69 -60.50
CA ASN A 51 6.15 -28.77 -59.12
C ASN A 51 7.20 -29.86 -58.98
N TYR A 52 8.10 -29.74 -58.01
CA TYR A 52 8.96 -30.87 -57.68
C TYR A 52 8.15 -31.95 -56.95
N PRO A 53 8.16 -33.20 -57.43
CA PRO A 53 7.56 -34.31 -56.71
C PRO A 53 8.23 -34.53 -55.35
N HIS A 54 7.58 -35.33 -54.50
CA HIS A 54 8.11 -35.66 -53.17
C HIS A 54 9.54 -36.23 -53.26
N ALA A 55 10.37 -35.92 -52.26
CA ALA A 55 11.80 -36.23 -52.26
C ALA A 55 12.11 -37.73 -52.48
N THR A 56 11.18 -38.62 -52.11
CA THR A 56 11.33 -40.09 -52.26
C THR A 56 11.35 -40.58 -53.71
N TYR A 57 10.88 -39.79 -54.68
CA TYR A 57 10.91 -40.18 -56.09
C TYR A 57 11.32 -39.05 -57.06
N LEU A 58 11.80 -37.92 -56.53
CA LEU A 58 12.39 -36.85 -57.33
C LEU A 58 13.62 -37.35 -58.11
N LYS A 59 13.62 -37.16 -59.43
CA LYS A 59 14.73 -37.54 -60.32
C LYS A 59 15.54 -36.32 -60.75
N TYR A 60 16.79 -36.59 -61.15
CA TYR A 60 17.74 -35.59 -61.64
C TYR A 60 18.25 -35.96 -63.04
N THR A 61 18.58 -34.96 -63.86
CA THR A 61 19.25 -35.18 -65.15
C THR A 61 20.69 -35.67 -64.95
N LYS A 62 21.22 -36.55 -65.82
CA LYS A 62 22.60 -37.04 -65.75
C LYS A 62 23.64 -35.93 -66.05
N GLY A 63 24.61 -35.70 -65.15
CA GLY A 63 25.73 -34.73 -65.30
C GLY A 63 26.28 -34.23 -63.96
N GLN A 64 27.44 -33.55 -63.93
CA GLN A 64 28.09 -33.04 -62.69
C GLN A 64 27.22 -32.04 -61.89
N LYS A 65 26.30 -31.33 -62.55
CA LYS A 65 25.29 -30.46 -61.94
C LYS A 65 23.88 -30.89 -62.36
N GLY A 66 23.48 -32.11 -62.01
CA GLY A 66 22.18 -32.65 -62.41
C GLY A 66 21.01 -31.74 -61.99
N PHE A 67 20.11 -31.42 -62.92
CA PHE A 67 18.95 -30.56 -62.66
C PHE A 67 17.77 -31.39 -62.14
N ARG A 68 17.05 -30.86 -61.15
CA ARG A 68 15.81 -31.47 -60.63
C ARG A 68 14.74 -31.50 -61.71
N ILE A 69 14.06 -32.63 -61.87
CA ILE A 69 13.05 -32.81 -62.92
C ILE A 69 11.65 -32.55 -62.33
N PRO A 70 10.93 -31.51 -62.77
CA PRO A 70 9.59 -31.17 -62.29
C PRO A 70 8.51 -32.10 -62.87
N ASP A 71 7.39 -32.22 -62.16
CA ASP A 71 6.17 -32.89 -62.60
C ASP A 71 5.14 -31.89 -63.15
N ASN A 72 4.30 -32.32 -64.09
CA ASN A 72 3.31 -31.51 -64.81
C ASN A 72 3.88 -30.19 -65.38
N TYR A 73 5.10 -30.23 -65.88
CA TYR A 73 5.81 -29.08 -66.44
C TYR A 73 5.63 -28.99 -67.95
N GLU A 74 5.44 -27.78 -68.47
CA GLU A 74 5.20 -27.55 -69.88
C GLU A 74 5.77 -26.20 -70.38
N VAL A 75 6.51 -26.24 -71.49
CA VAL A 75 7.21 -25.09 -72.05
C VAL A 75 7.25 -25.12 -73.57
N LYS A 76 7.09 -23.97 -74.23
CA LYS A 76 7.45 -23.80 -75.64
C LYS A 76 8.88 -23.29 -75.72
N VAL A 77 9.70 -23.90 -76.55
CA VAL A 77 11.09 -23.47 -76.80
C VAL A 77 11.28 -23.12 -78.27
N SER A 78 12.00 -22.04 -78.53
CA SER A 78 12.44 -21.64 -79.87
C SER A 78 13.97 -21.56 -79.95
N LEU A 79 14.56 -22.15 -80.99
CA LEU A 79 16.02 -22.19 -81.21
C LEU A 79 16.46 -21.15 -82.25
N ARG A 80 17.13 -20.06 -81.80
CA ARG A 80 17.79 -18.98 -82.59
C ARG A 80 16.99 -18.30 -83.74
N LYS A 81 17.61 -17.26 -84.33
CA LYS A 81 17.05 -15.99 -84.89
C LYS A 81 15.78 -16.06 -85.78
N PRO A 82 14.97 -14.97 -85.85
CA PRO A 82 13.53 -14.99 -86.20
C PRO A 82 13.14 -15.56 -87.57
N LYS A 83 14.06 -15.65 -88.52
CA LYS A 83 13.76 -15.96 -89.93
C LYS A 83 13.68 -17.46 -90.25
N THR A 84 14.03 -18.37 -89.33
CA THR A 84 13.88 -19.83 -89.48
C THR A 84 13.42 -20.50 -88.16
N ARG A 85 12.39 -19.92 -87.52
CA ARG A 85 11.91 -20.31 -86.19
C ARG A 85 11.28 -21.70 -86.19
N GLN A 86 12.00 -22.69 -85.66
CA GLN A 86 11.38 -23.95 -85.25
C GLN A 86 10.97 -23.82 -83.77
N VAL A 87 9.66 -23.84 -83.52
CA VAL A 87 9.09 -23.80 -82.17
C VAL A 87 8.61 -25.20 -81.83
N VAL A 88 9.00 -25.71 -80.67
CA VAL A 88 8.53 -27.00 -80.17
C VAL A 88 7.96 -26.85 -78.77
N ARG A 89 6.99 -27.71 -78.44
CA ARG A 89 6.35 -27.75 -77.13
C ARG A 89 6.86 -28.97 -76.38
N CYS A 90 7.51 -28.73 -75.25
CA CYS A 90 8.09 -29.75 -74.39
C CYS A 90 7.21 -29.94 -73.15
N MET A 91 6.94 -31.19 -72.78
CA MET A 91 6.14 -31.54 -71.59
C MET A 91 6.84 -32.63 -70.78
N ILE A 92 6.79 -32.51 -69.46
CA ILE A 92 7.26 -33.52 -68.51
C ILE A 92 6.13 -33.89 -67.56
N LYS A 93 5.88 -35.19 -67.41
CA LYS A 93 4.90 -35.74 -66.46
C LYS A 93 5.44 -37.01 -65.84
N TYR A 94 5.29 -37.16 -64.54
CA TYR A 94 5.64 -38.38 -63.82
C TYR A 94 4.52 -39.40 -63.95
N MET A 95 4.85 -40.59 -64.46
CA MET A 95 3.95 -41.75 -64.48
C MET A 95 4.65 -42.88 -63.71
N GLU A 96 3.92 -43.52 -62.78
CA GLU A 96 4.48 -44.57 -61.91
C GLU A 96 5.81 -44.16 -61.24
N LYS A 97 5.86 -42.92 -60.72
CA LYS A 97 7.04 -42.33 -60.05
C LYS A 97 8.27 -42.11 -60.96
N ASN A 98 8.14 -42.23 -62.28
CA ASN A 98 9.21 -41.96 -63.24
C ASN A 98 8.84 -40.83 -64.23
N PRO A 99 9.77 -39.91 -64.54
CA PRO A 99 9.50 -38.81 -65.47
C PRO A 99 9.48 -39.31 -66.91
N VAL A 100 8.42 -38.95 -67.62
CA VAL A 100 8.27 -39.18 -69.06
C VAL A 100 8.37 -37.82 -69.77
N TYR A 101 9.09 -37.80 -70.89
CA TYR A 101 9.42 -36.58 -71.64
C TYR A 101 8.75 -36.61 -73.02
N TRP A 102 7.97 -35.59 -73.33
CA TRP A 102 7.33 -35.40 -74.63
C TRP A 102 7.84 -34.15 -75.33
N ILE A 103 8.04 -34.24 -76.64
CA ILE A 103 8.33 -33.10 -77.51
C ILE A 103 7.32 -33.14 -78.65
N TYR A 104 6.48 -32.12 -78.72
CA TYR A 104 5.50 -31.92 -79.79
C TYR A 104 6.04 -30.91 -80.81
N TYR A 105 5.85 -31.19 -82.10
CA TYR A 105 6.40 -30.44 -83.22
C TYR A 105 5.51 -30.52 -84.49
N GLY A 106 5.86 -29.76 -85.52
CA GLY A 106 5.05 -29.58 -86.73
C GLY A 106 4.00 -28.48 -86.59
N ASP A 107 3.30 -28.16 -87.68
CA ASP A 107 2.26 -27.14 -87.68
C ASP A 107 1.16 -27.53 -86.67
N LYS A 108 0.85 -26.62 -85.73
CA LYS A 108 -0.05 -26.86 -84.58
C LYS A 108 0.37 -27.98 -83.60
N PHE A 109 1.64 -28.41 -83.58
CA PHE A 109 2.17 -29.42 -82.64
C PHE A 109 1.52 -30.82 -82.78
N GLN A 110 1.13 -31.19 -83.99
CA GLN A 110 0.42 -32.45 -84.27
C GLN A 110 1.30 -33.71 -84.16
N TYR A 111 2.61 -33.60 -84.35
CA TYR A 111 3.54 -34.72 -84.22
C TYR A 111 4.21 -34.70 -82.85
N HIS A 112 4.56 -35.86 -82.31
CA HIS A 112 5.26 -35.94 -81.03
C HIS A 112 6.23 -37.10 -80.97
N VAL A 113 7.29 -36.91 -80.18
CA VAL A 113 8.16 -37.99 -79.72
C VAL A 113 8.07 -38.09 -78.20
N LYS A 114 8.14 -39.32 -77.70
CA LYS A 114 8.13 -39.65 -76.27
C LYS A 114 9.43 -40.38 -75.91
N SER A 115 9.98 -40.06 -74.74
CA SER A 115 11.05 -40.86 -74.12
C SER A 115 10.76 -41.08 -72.64
N GLU A 116 10.96 -42.31 -72.18
CA GLU A 116 10.96 -42.68 -70.76
C GLU A 116 12.40 -42.75 -70.21
N LYS A 117 13.41 -42.59 -71.08
CA LYS A 117 14.83 -42.76 -70.73
C LYS A 117 15.46 -41.47 -70.18
N SER A 118 15.33 -40.36 -70.92
CA SER A 118 15.84 -39.05 -70.49
C SER A 118 15.36 -37.92 -71.42
N SER A 119 15.43 -36.67 -70.94
CA SER A 119 15.16 -35.47 -71.74
C SER A 119 16.09 -35.35 -72.97
N SER A 120 17.36 -35.73 -72.85
CA SER A 120 18.29 -35.74 -73.98
C SER A 120 17.95 -36.83 -75.00
N ASN A 121 17.47 -37.99 -74.54
CA ASN A 121 17.00 -39.04 -75.45
C ASN A 121 15.75 -38.58 -76.23
N ALA A 122 14.79 -37.92 -75.58
CA ALA A 122 13.65 -37.29 -76.26
C ALA A 122 14.11 -36.28 -77.31
N ALA A 123 15.05 -35.39 -76.97
CA ALA A 123 15.57 -34.39 -77.89
C ALA A 123 16.32 -35.02 -79.10
N CYS A 124 17.03 -36.12 -78.89
CA CYS A 124 17.65 -36.89 -79.98
C CYS A 124 16.62 -37.62 -80.86
N LEU A 125 15.55 -38.18 -80.28
CA LEU A 125 14.45 -38.78 -81.05
C LEU A 125 13.77 -37.72 -81.93
N TYR A 126 13.57 -36.52 -81.40
CA TYR A 126 13.08 -35.39 -82.18
C TYR A 126 14.01 -35.02 -83.34
N ALA A 127 15.32 -34.93 -83.08
CA ALA A 127 16.31 -34.62 -84.13
C ALA A 127 16.29 -35.65 -85.28
N LYS A 128 16.20 -36.94 -84.93
CA LYS A 128 16.07 -38.04 -85.90
C LYS A 128 14.74 -38.02 -86.66
N ALA A 129 13.67 -37.61 -86.01
CA ALA A 129 12.35 -37.51 -86.63
C ALA A 129 12.26 -36.35 -87.65
N LEU A 130 13.13 -35.33 -87.54
CA LEU A 130 13.26 -34.26 -88.53
C LEU A 130 14.17 -34.62 -89.69
N ASN A 131 15.28 -35.32 -89.42
CA ASN A 131 16.18 -35.83 -90.44
C ASN A 131 16.83 -37.14 -89.95
N PRO A 132 16.58 -38.29 -90.60
CA PRO A 132 17.13 -39.57 -90.18
C PRO A 132 18.67 -39.63 -90.17
N GLU A 133 19.35 -38.81 -91.00
CA GLU A 133 20.82 -38.76 -91.11
C GLU A 133 21.50 -37.79 -90.12
N ILE A 134 20.72 -37.05 -89.33
CA ILE A 134 21.26 -36.06 -88.39
C ILE A 134 22.06 -36.76 -87.27
N LYS A 135 23.35 -36.39 -87.14
CA LYS A 135 24.24 -36.81 -86.03
C LYS A 135 24.24 -35.84 -84.84
N THR A 136 23.50 -34.73 -84.92
CA THR A 136 23.47 -33.70 -83.86
C THR A 136 22.79 -34.22 -82.59
N ARG A 137 23.46 -34.00 -81.44
CA ARG A 137 22.92 -34.33 -80.11
C ARG A 137 22.46 -33.05 -79.42
N TYR A 138 21.16 -32.88 -79.23
CA TYR A 138 20.62 -31.79 -78.42
C TYR A 138 20.82 -32.07 -76.93
N SER A 139 21.10 -31.00 -76.17
CA SER A 139 21.14 -31.07 -74.71
C SER A 139 19.71 -31.04 -74.18
N GLY A 140 19.21 -32.16 -73.65
CA GLY A 140 17.88 -32.26 -73.06
C GLY A 140 17.59 -31.19 -71.98
N PRO A 141 18.49 -30.95 -71.01
CA PRO A 141 18.29 -29.91 -70.00
C PRO A 141 18.11 -28.49 -70.58
N HIS A 142 18.76 -28.18 -71.70
CA HIS A 142 18.55 -26.90 -72.39
C HIS A 142 17.26 -26.93 -73.20
N PHE A 143 17.01 -28.02 -73.92
CA PHE A 143 15.81 -28.18 -74.74
C PHE A 143 14.50 -28.10 -73.93
N PHE A 144 14.52 -28.52 -72.66
CA PHE A 144 13.39 -28.43 -71.73
C PHE A 144 13.48 -27.22 -70.78
N GLY A 145 14.52 -26.38 -70.84
CA GLY A 145 14.68 -25.26 -69.91
C GLY A 145 14.86 -25.67 -68.44
N LEU A 146 15.33 -26.89 -68.15
CA LEU A 146 15.50 -27.40 -66.78
C LEU A 146 16.63 -26.70 -65.99
N HIS A 147 17.51 -25.99 -66.70
CA HIS A 147 18.62 -25.24 -66.13
C HIS A 147 18.25 -23.83 -65.67
N LEU A 148 17.07 -23.32 -66.04
CA LEU A 148 16.66 -21.95 -65.73
C LEU A 148 16.58 -21.75 -64.21
N GLU A 149 17.36 -20.81 -63.67
CA GLU A 149 17.50 -20.62 -62.23
C GLU A 149 16.22 -20.05 -61.61
N ILE A 150 15.53 -19.14 -62.33
CA ILE A 150 14.31 -18.50 -61.82
C ILE A 150 13.19 -19.51 -61.54
N LEU A 151 13.06 -20.54 -62.39
CA LEU A 151 12.05 -21.59 -62.21
C LEU A 151 12.42 -22.56 -61.09
N GLN A 152 13.70 -22.68 -60.72
CA GLN A 152 14.07 -23.44 -59.54
C GLN A 152 13.72 -22.67 -58.26
N GLN A 153 13.99 -21.36 -58.25
CA GLN A 153 13.68 -20.47 -57.12
C GLN A 153 12.17 -20.35 -56.89
N ALA A 154 11.38 -20.17 -57.95
CA ALA A 154 9.92 -20.07 -57.87
C ALA A 154 9.29 -21.33 -57.23
N ARG A 155 9.70 -22.53 -57.68
CA ARG A 155 9.24 -23.80 -57.12
C ARG A 155 9.66 -24.00 -55.65
N ASP A 156 10.85 -23.55 -55.26
CA ASP A 156 11.33 -23.66 -53.88
C ASP A 156 10.58 -22.72 -52.92
N ILE A 157 10.14 -21.54 -53.37
CA ILE A 157 9.33 -20.60 -52.57
C ILE A 157 7.97 -21.21 -52.23
N HIS A 158 7.31 -21.86 -53.19
CA HIS A 158 6.02 -22.52 -52.96
C HIS A 158 6.12 -23.68 -51.95
N GLN A 159 7.28 -24.34 -51.84
CA GLN A 159 7.49 -25.46 -50.91
C GLN A 159 7.77 -25.01 -49.46
N ARG A 160 8.32 -23.80 -49.25
CA ARG A 160 8.67 -23.25 -47.92
C ARG A 160 7.47 -22.74 -47.10
N ALA A 161 6.27 -22.72 -47.64
CA ALA A 161 5.05 -22.36 -46.91
C ALA A 161 4.54 -23.47 -45.95
N THR A 162 5.46 -24.20 -45.30
CA THR A 162 5.15 -25.37 -44.46
C THR A 162 4.98 -24.99 -42.97
N VAL A 163 3.74 -25.13 -42.50
CA VAL A 163 3.30 -25.54 -41.14
C VAL A 163 4.09 -24.96 -39.95
N LEU A 164 3.56 -23.90 -39.34
CA LEU A 164 4.00 -23.45 -38.01
C LEU A 164 3.73 -24.55 -36.97
N LYS A 165 4.71 -24.87 -36.12
CA LYS A 165 4.50 -25.75 -34.96
C LYS A 165 3.39 -25.19 -34.05
N SER A 166 2.60 -26.08 -33.45
CA SER A 166 1.64 -25.72 -32.39
C SER A 166 2.36 -24.99 -31.26
N PHE A 167 1.67 -24.04 -30.62
CA PHE A 167 2.22 -23.26 -29.50
C PHE A 167 2.65 -24.15 -28.33
N ASP A 168 1.90 -25.21 -28.04
CA ASP A 168 2.18 -26.16 -26.96
C ASP A 168 3.41 -27.03 -27.24
N ASN A 169 3.79 -27.14 -28.52
CA ASN A 169 4.96 -27.90 -28.96
C ASN A 169 6.24 -27.04 -29.06
N LEU A 170 6.19 -25.80 -28.59
CA LEU A 170 7.34 -24.90 -28.49
C LEU A 170 7.95 -24.97 -27.08
N THR A 171 9.27 -24.75 -27.00
CA THR A 171 9.93 -24.51 -25.70
C THR A 171 9.45 -23.18 -25.09
N SER A 172 9.63 -22.99 -23.79
CA SER A 172 9.29 -21.71 -23.10
C SER A 172 9.92 -20.50 -23.81
N THR A 173 11.18 -20.60 -24.23
CA THR A 173 11.86 -19.56 -25.02
C THR A 173 11.20 -19.36 -26.39
N GLY A 174 10.79 -20.44 -27.06
CA GLY A 174 10.08 -20.38 -28.34
C GLY A 174 8.70 -19.74 -28.23
N GLN A 175 7.96 -20.06 -27.16
CA GLN A 175 6.68 -19.44 -26.81
C GLN A 175 6.84 -17.94 -26.57
N ASN A 176 7.80 -17.55 -25.72
CA ASN A 176 8.13 -16.15 -25.44
C ASN A 176 8.54 -15.38 -26.70
N ASN A 177 9.36 -15.97 -27.57
CA ASN A 177 9.77 -15.33 -28.81
C ASN A 177 8.59 -15.14 -29.78
N ARG A 178 7.65 -16.08 -29.82
CA ARG A 178 6.44 -15.96 -30.63
C ARG A 178 5.52 -14.85 -30.10
N ALA A 179 5.31 -14.79 -28.78
CA ALA A 179 4.56 -13.71 -28.14
C ALA A 179 5.22 -12.33 -28.40
N LYS A 180 6.54 -12.21 -28.24
CA LYS A 180 7.29 -10.99 -28.58
C LYS A 180 7.15 -10.58 -30.04
N LYS A 181 7.10 -11.54 -30.97
CA LYS A 181 6.92 -11.27 -32.40
C LYS A 181 5.53 -10.69 -32.67
N ILE A 182 4.49 -11.24 -32.05
CA ILE A 182 3.11 -10.72 -32.14
C ILE A 182 3.04 -9.29 -31.59
N ALA A 183 3.59 -9.06 -30.40
CA ALA A 183 3.62 -7.74 -29.78
C ALA A 183 4.32 -6.69 -30.65
N LYS A 184 5.45 -7.04 -31.27
CA LYS A 184 6.14 -6.16 -32.23
C LYS A 184 5.26 -5.82 -33.43
N SER A 185 4.56 -6.79 -34.00
CA SER A 185 3.63 -6.55 -35.11
C SER A 185 2.48 -5.64 -34.71
N ILE A 186 1.89 -5.83 -33.52
CA ILE A 186 0.83 -4.96 -33.00
C ILE A 186 1.35 -3.53 -32.80
N SER A 187 2.55 -3.36 -32.24
CA SER A 187 3.18 -2.05 -32.09
C SER A 187 3.35 -1.35 -33.44
N THR A 188 3.83 -2.06 -34.47
CA THR A 188 3.98 -1.50 -35.83
C THR A 188 2.63 -1.10 -36.43
N ILE A 189 1.57 -1.88 -36.21
CA ILE A 189 0.22 -1.54 -36.67
C ILE A 189 -0.29 -0.30 -35.93
N PHE A 190 -0.07 -0.22 -34.62
CA PHE A 190 -0.44 0.95 -33.81
C PHE A 190 0.19 2.22 -34.37
N ASP A 191 1.51 2.20 -34.63
CA ASP A 191 2.25 3.33 -35.18
C ASP A 191 1.75 3.76 -36.58
N GLN A 192 1.32 2.80 -37.40
CA GLN A 192 0.74 3.08 -38.73
C GLN A 192 -0.65 3.71 -38.63
N VAL A 193 -1.48 3.25 -37.70
CA VAL A 193 -2.84 3.76 -37.49
C VAL A 193 -2.79 5.17 -36.88
N THR A 194 -1.95 5.41 -35.88
CA THR A 194 -1.79 6.73 -35.27
C THR A 194 -1.29 7.77 -36.28
N ALA A 195 -0.38 7.40 -37.19
CA ALA A 195 0.06 8.31 -38.26
C ALA A 195 -1.05 8.67 -39.26
N LYS A 196 -2.09 7.84 -39.39
CA LYS A 196 -3.17 8.02 -40.35
C LYS A 196 -4.39 8.72 -39.77
N ASP A 197 -4.78 8.32 -38.56
CA ASP A 197 -6.10 8.63 -37.98
C ASP A 197 -6.04 9.61 -36.79
N CYS A 198 -4.85 10.12 -36.41
CA CYS A 198 -4.69 11.04 -35.28
C CYS A 198 -3.88 12.31 -35.67
N HIS A 199 -4.04 13.40 -34.91
CA HIS A 199 -3.25 14.62 -35.13
C HIS A 199 -1.85 14.51 -34.52
N SER A 200 -0.88 15.23 -35.10
CA SER A 200 0.52 15.22 -34.66
C SER A 200 0.73 15.68 -33.21
N ASP A 201 -0.21 16.48 -32.69
CA ASP A 201 -0.09 17.10 -31.37
C ASP A 201 -0.68 16.23 -30.25
N ASP A 202 -1.36 15.12 -30.59
CA ASP A 202 -2.07 14.25 -29.64
C ASP A 202 -1.15 13.29 -28.84
N ASN A 203 0.15 13.25 -29.17
CA ASN A 203 1.22 12.50 -28.47
C ASN A 203 0.81 11.08 -28.00
N LEU A 204 0.32 10.25 -28.93
CA LEU A 204 -0.15 8.89 -28.64
C LEU A 204 1.00 7.93 -28.35
N SER A 205 0.82 7.07 -27.35
CA SER A 205 1.79 6.03 -27.02
C SER A 205 1.11 4.73 -26.58
N LEU A 206 1.60 3.61 -27.11
CA LEU A 206 1.16 2.27 -26.71
C LEU A 206 1.92 1.85 -25.44
N LYS A 207 1.22 1.72 -24.30
CA LYS A 207 1.87 1.38 -23.03
C LYS A 207 2.17 -0.12 -22.89
N SER A 208 1.16 -0.96 -23.08
CA SER A 208 1.28 -2.41 -22.93
C SER A 208 0.34 -3.16 -23.87
N ILE A 209 0.63 -4.44 -24.07
CA ILE A 209 -0.17 -5.37 -24.87
C ILE A 209 -0.40 -6.63 -24.02
N GLU A 210 -1.66 -6.98 -23.82
CA GLU A 210 -2.08 -8.20 -23.13
C GLU A 210 -2.90 -9.07 -24.08
N PHE A 211 -2.57 -10.35 -24.18
CA PHE A 211 -3.31 -11.33 -24.99
C PHE A 211 -3.02 -12.76 -24.54
N ASP A 212 -3.92 -13.68 -24.91
CA ASP A 212 -3.78 -15.10 -24.60
C ASP A 212 -3.36 -15.91 -25.83
N ILE A 213 -2.53 -16.93 -25.63
CA ILE A 213 -2.30 -18.00 -26.60
C ILE A 213 -2.56 -19.35 -25.91
N GLY A 214 -3.67 -19.99 -26.27
CA GLY A 214 -4.14 -21.18 -25.57
C GLY A 214 -4.55 -20.82 -24.14
N ASN A 215 -3.98 -21.52 -23.15
CA ASN A 215 -4.20 -21.24 -21.72
C ASN A 215 -3.13 -20.32 -21.11
N ASN A 216 -2.21 -19.78 -21.92
CA ASN A 216 -1.13 -18.92 -21.44
C ASN A 216 -1.45 -17.46 -21.73
N SER A 217 -1.43 -16.63 -20.71
CA SER A 217 -1.59 -15.18 -20.83
C SER A 217 -0.24 -14.48 -20.94
N PHE A 218 -0.12 -13.55 -21.89
CA PHE A 218 1.09 -12.79 -22.15
C PHE A 218 0.81 -11.30 -21.96
N TYR A 219 1.62 -10.68 -21.11
CA TYR A 219 1.66 -9.23 -20.92
C TYR A 219 3.04 -8.71 -21.34
N LEU A 220 3.06 -7.72 -22.24
CA LEU A 220 4.28 -7.08 -22.72
C LEU A 220 4.18 -5.56 -22.58
N SER A 221 5.15 -4.95 -21.91
CA SER A 221 5.35 -3.49 -21.94
C SER A 221 6.07 -3.10 -23.23
N VAL A 222 5.54 -2.10 -23.93
CA VAL A 222 6.07 -1.65 -25.23
C VAL A 222 7.05 -0.49 -25.06
N ASN A 223 6.78 0.40 -24.10
CA ASN A 223 7.63 1.56 -23.80
C ASN A 223 8.58 1.28 -22.63
N LYS A 224 9.69 2.04 -22.56
CA LYS A 224 10.52 2.10 -21.35
C LYS A 224 9.63 2.54 -20.20
N GLU A 225 9.65 1.79 -19.10
CA GLU A 225 8.85 2.13 -17.93
C GLU A 225 9.24 3.54 -17.46
N ASN A 226 8.25 4.42 -17.30
CA ASN A 226 8.47 5.73 -16.70
C ASN A 226 8.88 5.51 -15.24
N ILE A 227 10.13 5.81 -14.92
CA ILE A 227 10.71 5.63 -13.59
C ILE A 227 9.88 6.37 -12.53
N GLU A 228 9.38 7.56 -12.87
CA GLU A 228 8.53 8.37 -11.99
C GLU A 228 7.17 7.70 -11.77
N GLU A 229 6.55 7.16 -12.83
CA GLU A 229 5.27 6.43 -12.70
C GLU A 229 5.41 5.18 -11.83
N ILE A 230 6.52 4.45 -11.93
CA ILE A 230 6.83 3.31 -11.06
C ILE A 230 6.96 3.76 -9.61
N LYS A 231 7.69 4.86 -9.40
CA LYS A 231 7.92 5.40 -8.06
C LYS A 231 6.61 5.84 -7.42
N HIS A 232 5.77 6.60 -8.13
CA HIS A 232 4.43 6.98 -7.67
C HIS A 232 3.56 5.76 -7.36
N LYS A 233 3.52 4.75 -8.25
CA LYS A 233 2.78 3.50 -7.98
C LYS A 233 3.30 2.79 -6.72
N ALA A 234 4.62 2.73 -6.54
CA ALA A 234 5.22 2.14 -5.35
C ALA A 234 4.86 2.94 -4.09
N ARG A 235 4.91 4.28 -4.14
CA ARG A 235 4.50 5.18 -3.04
C ARG A 235 3.04 4.99 -2.67
N ALA A 236 2.13 5.01 -3.65
CA ALA A 236 0.72 4.76 -3.43
C ALA A 236 0.47 3.37 -2.82
N ALA A 237 1.22 2.35 -3.25
CA ALA A 237 1.18 1.03 -2.62
C ALA A 237 1.68 1.06 -1.17
N VAL A 238 2.75 1.80 -0.84
CA VAL A 238 3.20 1.98 0.56
C VAL A 238 2.12 2.67 1.38
N GLN A 239 1.53 3.76 0.87
CA GLN A 239 0.45 4.51 1.52
C GLN A 239 -0.75 3.60 1.81
N ALA A 240 -1.19 2.82 0.83
CA ALA A 240 -2.28 1.86 0.97
C ALA A 240 -1.94 0.74 1.97
N CYS A 241 -0.69 0.24 1.97
CA CYS A 241 -0.25 -0.78 2.91
C CYS A 241 -0.22 -0.25 4.35
N ASP A 242 0.29 0.96 4.58
CA ASP A 242 0.37 1.53 5.92
C ASP A 242 -1.02 1.97 6.43
N LYS A 243 -1.84 2.68 5.62
CA LYS A 243 -3.22 3.06 5.99
C LYS A 243 -4.13 1.84 6.16
N GLY A 244 -4.04 0.88 5.24
CA GLY A 244 -4.87 -0.34 5.21
C GLY A 244 -4.34 -1.49 6.06
N GLN A 245 -3.13 -1.35 6.63
CA GLN A 245 -2.48 -2.35 7.48
C GLN A 245 -2.28 -3.69 6.79
N VAL A 246 -1.94 -3.62 5.50
CA VAL A 246 -1.69 -4.79 4.68
C VAL A 246 -0.31 -5.33 5.05
N SER A 247 -0.25 -6.58 5.52
CA SER A 247 1.03 -7.20 5.82
C SER A 247 1.84 -7.39 4.54
N ARG A 248 3.15 -7.60 4.68
CA ARG A 248 4.03 -7.87 3.55
C ARG A 248 3.53 -9.06 2.73
N GLU A 249 3.10 -10.12 3.40
CA GLU A 249 2.56 -11.32 2.75
C GLU A 249 1.17 -11.08 2.13
N GLY A 250 0.33 -10.30 2.82
CA GLY A 250 -0.94 -9.83 2.25
C GLY A 250 -0.73 -9.06 0.95
N TYR A 251 0.24 -8.15 0.91
CA TYR A 251 0.57 -7.39 -0.29
C TYR A 251 1.17 -8.28 -1.39
N ARG A 252 2.04 -9.24 -1.04
CA ARG A 252 2.55 -10.23 -2.02
C ARG A 252 1.43 -11.02 -2.68
N THR A 253 0.42 -11.40 -1.90
CA THR A 253 -0.77 -12.09 -2.40
C THR A 253 -1.59 -11.19 -3.33
N LEU A 254 -1.75 -9.90 -3.00
CA LEU A 254 -2.43 -8.95 -3.90
C LEU A 254 -1.65 -8.74 -5.22
N ALA A 255 -0.33 -8.56 -5.11
CA ALA A 255 0.56 -8.34 -6.25
C ALA A 255 0.80 -9.60 -7.10
N SER A 256 0.40 -10.79 -6.64
CA SER A 256 0.44 -12.02 -7.46
C SER A 256 -0.77 -12.15 -8.38
N ILE A 257 -1.90 -11.52 -8.02
CA ILE A 257 -3.15 -11.56 -8.78
C ILE A 257 -3.25 -10.38 -9.75
N SER A 258 -2.67 -9.22 -9.43
CA SER A 258 -2.68 -8.04 -10.28
C SER A 258 -1.28 -7.66 -10.76
N GLN A 259 -1.06 -7.70 -12.07
CA GLN A 259 0.23 -7.33 -12.68
C GLN A 259 0.48 -5.82 -12.67
N ASP A 260 -0.56 -5.00 -12.50
CA ASP A 260 -0.45 -3.54 -12.41
C ASP A 260 0.13 -3.06 -11.07
N LEU A 261 0.11 -3.92 -10.05
CA LEU A 261 0.68 -3.60 -8.75
C LEU A 261 2.22 -3.70 -8.78
N PRO A 262 2.93 -2.74 -8.18
CA PRO A 262 4.37 -2.84 -8.00
C PRO A 262 4.76 -4.14 -7.28
N ARG A 263 5.84 -4.77 -7.75
CA ARG A 263 6.43 -5.93 -7.05
C ARG A 263 6.77 -5.56 -5.61
N GLU A 264 6.58 -6.49 -4.68
CA GLU A 264 6.78 -6.24 -3.25
C GLU A 264 8.16 -5.64 -2.92
N TRP A 265 9.23 -6.10 -3.58
CA TRP A 265 10.56 -5.55 -3.34
C TRP A 265 10.67 -4.06 -3.72
N LYS A 266 9.94 -3.58 -4.75
CA LYS A 266 9.89 -2.15 -5.12
C LYS A 266 9.17 -1.35 -4.04
N VAL A 267 8.04 -1.85 -3.53
CA VAL A 267 7.31 -1.25 -2.40
C VAL A 267 8.17 -1.21 -1.14
N SER A 268 8.92 -2.28 -0.86
CA SER A 268 9.83 -2.32 0.29
C SER A 268 11.03 -1.37 0.15
N VAL A 269 11.52 -1.12 -1.06
CA VAL A 269 12.56 -0.10 -1.32
C VAL A 269 11.99 1.29 -1.06
N GLU A 270 10.85 1.62 -1.68
CA GLU A 270 10.22 2.93 -1.52
C GLU A 270 9.84 3.20 -0.06
N LYS A 271 9.33 2.19 0.67
CA LYS A 271 9.04 2.31 2.11
C LYS A 271 10.28 2.70 2.92
N ARG A 272 11.45 2.15 2.58
CA ARG A 272 12.72 2.50 3.24
C ARG A 272 13.18 3.89 2.85
N ASP A 273 12.98 4.29 1.60
CA ASP A 273 13.35 5.63 1.12
C ASP A 273 12.52 6.72 1.80
N ILE A 274 11.19 6.57 1.87
CA ILE A 274 10.31 7.47 2.63
C ILE A 274 10.69 7.48 4.12
N THR A 275 10.99 6.32 4.70
CA THR A 275 11.42 6.24 6.11
C THR A 275 12.73 7.00 6.35
N ARG A 276 13.71 6.88 5.43
CA ARG A 276 14.97 7.61 5.51
C ARG A 276 14.73 9.12 5.40
N GLU A 277 13.97 9.56 4.40
CA GLU A 277 13.61 10.96 4.19
C GLU A 277 12.93 11.55 5.43
N MET A 278 11.91 10.87 5.97
CA MET A 278 11.22 11.35 7.18
C MET A 278 12.10 11.30 8.43
N ASN A 279 13.06 10.40 8.53
CA ASN A 279 14.01 10.37 9.65
C ASN A 279 15.09 11.45 9.54
N GLU A 280 15.34 12.00 8.35
CA GLU A 280 16.18 13.20 8.17
C GLU A 280 15.42 14.46 8.59
N ILE A 281 14.11 14.54 8.31
CA ILE A 281 13.25 15.67 8.66
C ILE A 281 12.83 15.66 10.13
N ILE A 282 12.36 14.52 10.63
CA ILE A 282 11.91 14.31 12.02
C ILE A 282 12.71 13.13 12.61
N PRO A 283 13.93 13.39 13.10
CA PRO A 283 14.79 12.36 13.64
C PRO A 283 14.19 11.67 14.87
N ILE A 284 14.37 10.34 14.93
CA ILE A 284 13.99 9.54 16.09
C ILE A 284 15.22 9.32 16.96
N SER A 285 15.23 9.96 18.12
CA SER A 285 16.27 9.82 19.14
C SER A 285 15.97 8.66 20.09
N LEU A 286 16.99 7.93 20.51
CA LEU A 286 16.87 6.91 21.56
C LEU A 286 17.10 7.53 22.93
N ILE A 287 16.23 7.21 23.89
CA ILE A 287 16.35 7.62 25.30
C ILE A 287 16.69 6.41 26.15
N ASN A 288 17.70 6.51 27.01
CA ASN A 288 17.99 5.46 27.98
C ASN A 288 17.03 5.54 29.17
N ILE A 289 16.46 4.40 29.55
CA ILE A 289 15.58 4.22 30.70
C ILE A 289 16.44 3.53 31.75
N LEU A 290 16.70 4.22 32.87
CA LEU A 290 17.44 3.63 33.99
C LEU A 290 16.69 2.38 34.50
N PRO A 291 17.33 1.19 34.54
CA PRO A 291 16.66 -0.03 35.00
C PRO A 291 16.52 0.01 36.53
N GLY A 292 15.27 0.04 37.01
CA GLY A 292 14.94 -0.51 38.33
C GLY A 292 14.81 -2.03 38.17
N SER A 293 15.57 -2.80 38.94
CA SER A 293 15.94 -4.20 38.65
C SER A 293 14.80 -5.23 38.66
N ASP A 294 13.59 -4.93 39.14
CA ASP A 294 12.54 -5.96 39.34
C ASP A 294 11.13 -5.61 38.81
N ASP A 295 10.90 -4.43 38.24
CA ASP A 295 9.54 -3.91 37.98
C ASP A 295 8.94 -4.26 36.60
N PHE A 296 9.70 -4.93 35.74
CA PHE A 296 9.29 -5.20 34.35
C PHE A 296 8.46 -6.47 34.18
N VAL A 297 8.12 -7.21 35.26
CA VAL A 297 7.47 -8.52 35.16
C VAL A 297 6.40 -8.69 36.24
N ASN A 298 5.14 -8.96 35.86
CA ASN A 298 4.12 -9.44 36.78
C ASN A 298 3.27 -10.58 36.17
N SER A 299 2.58 -11.34 37.03
CA SER A 299 2.22 -12.78 36.89
C SER A 299 0.84 -13.14 36.29
N GLU A 300 0.05 -12.21 35.74
CA GLU A 300 -1.30 -12.52 35.23
C GLU A 300 -1.47 -12.49 33.69
N ILE A 301 -2.34 -13.36 33.19
CA ILE A 301 -2.14 -14.14 31.96
C ILE A 301 -3.13 -13.74 30.83
N HIS A 302 -2.81 -12.75 29.96
CA HIS A 302 -3.39 -12.63 28.59
C HIS A 302 -2.39 -12.38 27.41
N ILE A 303 -2.07 -13.46 26.63
CA ILE A 303 -1.09 -13.66 25.51
C ILE A 303 0.26 -14.36 25.85
N ASN A 304 0.49 -15.56 25.28
CA ASN A 304 1.60 -16.49 25.57
C ASN A 304 2.73 -16.50 24.52
N ASP A 305 2.93 -15.38 23.81
CA ASP A 305 3.89 -15.34 22.69
C ASP A 305 5.31 -15.00 23.19
N ALA A 306 6.20 -15.99 23.13
CA ALA A 306 7.59 -15.88 23.58
C ALA A 306 8.40 -14.85 22.75
N GLU A 307 8.00 -14.58 21.51
CA GLU A 307 8.72 -13.69 20.59
C GLU A 307 8.44 -12.20 20.92
N ILE A 308 7.21 -11.87 21.30
CA ILE A 308 6.84 -10.53 21.80
C ILE A 308 7.63 -10.21 23.07
N VAL A 309 7.66 -11.17 23.99
CA VAL A 309 8.38 -11.03 25.26
C VAL A 309 9.88 -10.85 24.99
N HIS A 310 10.48 -11.63 24.09
CA HIS A 310 11.89 -11.51 23.74
C HIS A 310 12.24 -10.17 23.07
N ASN A 311 11.42 -9.67 22.13
CA ASN A 311 11.67 -8.40 21.43
C ASN A 311 11.56 -7.18 22.35
N MET A 312 10.58 -7.19 23.25
CA MET A 312 10.46 -6.16 24.28
C MET A 312 11.57 -6.28 25.32
N GLN A 313 12.02 -7.49 25.64
CA GLN A 313 13.19 -7.74 26.49
C GLN A 313 14.50 -7.21 25.88
N GLN A 314 14.71 -7.33 24.57
CA GLN A 314 15.86 -6.75 23.88
C GLN A 314 15.82 -5.22 23.78
N SER A 315 14.63 -4.62 23.97
CA SER A 315 14.42 -3.17 24.02
C SER A 315 14.42 -2.62 25.46
N ILE A 316 14.61 -3.48 26.48
CA ILE A 316 14.65 -3.05 27.89
C ILE A 316 15.74 -2.00 28.05
N GLY A 317 15.35 -0.85 28.59
CA GLY A 317 16.26 0.26 28.83
C GLY A 317 16.32 1.31 27.71
N LYS A 318 15.55 1.19 26.61
CA LYS A 318 15.51 2.23 25.55
C LYS A 318 14.10 2.62 25.12
N GLY A 319 13.81 3.91 25.14
CA GLY A 319 12.63 4.54 24.55
C GLY A 319 12.97 5.30 23.27
N GLY A 320 11.97 5.72 22.52
CA GLY A 320 12.10 6.57 21.35
C GLY A 320 11.49 7.96 21.61
N ARG A 321 12.11 8.99 21.04
CA ARG A 321 11.64 10.37 21.09
C ARG A 321 11.74 11.04 19.73
N ARG A 322 10.75 11.86 19.41
CA ARG A 322 10.75 12.81 18.29
C ARG A 322 10.78 14.22 18.84
N ASN A 323 11.46 15.11 18.13
CA ASN A 323 11.52 16.53 18.46
C ASN A 323 10.18 17.20 18.11
N VAL A 324 9.64 18.00 19.02
CA VAL A 324 8.37 18.70 18.86
C VAL A 324 8.47 19.77 17.77
N VAL A 325 9.58 20.52 17.74
CA VAL A 325 9.82 21.58 16.74
C VAL A 325 9.89 21.00 15.33
N ASP A 326 10.58 19.88 15.14
CA ASP A 326 10.68 19.23 13.82
C ASP A 326 9.30 18.75 13.33
N ILE A 327 8.48 18.19 14.22
CA ILE A 327 7.08 17.84 13.92
C ILE A 327 6.29 19.10 13.53
N LEU A 328 6.39 20.19 14.30
CA LEU A 328 5.66 21.42 14.02
C LEU A 328 6.09 22.06 12.69
N LYS A 329 7.40 22.15 12.42
CA LYS A 329 7.93 22.67 11.15
C LYS A 329 7.42 21.89 9.95
N TYR A 330 7.23 20.59 10.10
CA TYR A 330 6.66 19.75 9.05
C TYR A 330 5.17 20.03 8.82
N LEU A 331 4.41 20.25 9.89
CA LEU A 331 2.94 20.42 9.83
C LEU A 331 2.47 21.84 9.48
N ILE A 332 3.24 22.87 9.85
CA ILE A 332 2.84 24.28 9.69
C ILE A 332 2.40 24.62 8.25
N PRO A 333 3.13 24.26 7.18
CA PRO A 333 2.74 24.60 5.82
C PRO A 333 1.32 24.15 5.47
N GLY A 334 1.00 22.87 5.70
CA GLY A 334 -0.33 22.32 5.45
C GLY A 334 -1.42 22.85 6.39
N LEU A 335 -1.06 23.34 7.58
CA LEU A 335 -2.01 24.01 8.49
C LEU A 335 -2.32 25.44 8.07
N ILE A 336 -1.35 26.17 7.50
CA ILE A 336 -1.55 27.50 6.91
C ILE A 336 -2.42 27.39 5.66
N GLU A 337 -2.15 26.42 4.77
CA GLU A 337 -2.95 26.20 3.56
C GLU A 337 -4.43 25.94 3.87
N ARG A 338 -4.69 25.16 4.93
CA ARG A 338 -6.03 24.88 5.44
C ARG A 338 -6.64 26.02 6.26
N LYS A 339 -5.93 27.14 6.43
CA LYS A 339 -6.34 28.31 7.24
C LYS A 339 -6.63 27.98 8.71
N ILE A 340 -5.97 26.95 9.24
CA ILE A 340 -6.03 26.59 10.66
C ILE A 340 -5.10 27.50 11.46
N LEU A 341 -3.91 27.78 10.93
CA LEU A 341 -2.96 28.72 11.50
C LEU A 341 -2.92 30.02 10.68
N ASP A 342 -2.82 31.14 11.39
CA ASP A 342 -2.73 32.48 10.80
C ASP A 342 -1.31 33.02 10.91
N VAL A 343 -0.68 33.32 9.76
CA VAL A 343 0.66 33.91 9.71
C VAL A 343 0.70 35.35 10.22
N MET A 344 -0.44 36.06 10.22
CA MET A 344 -0.54 37.42 10.78
C MET A 344 -0.63 37.41 12.30
N ASN A 345 -1.01 36.28 12.89
CA ASN A 345 -1.02 36.04 14.33
C ASN A 345 -0.35 34.69 14.63
N PRO A 346 0.99 34.61 14.53
CA PRO A 346 1.72 33.34 14.57
C PRO A 346 1.78 32.77 15.99
N LYS A 347 0.67 32.17 16.42
CA LYS A 347 0.48 31.56 17.74
C LYS A 347 -0.07 30.15 17.56
N ILE A 348 0.50 29.19 18.29
CA ILE A 348 0.09 27.77 18.28
C ILE A 348 -0.26 27.35 19.70
N HIS A 349 -1.39 26.68 19.87
CA HIS A 349 -1.81 26.12 21.14
C HIS A 349 -1.54 24.61 21.12
N LEU A 350 -0.53 24.17 21.88
CA LEU A 350 -0.07 22.78 21.90
C LEU A 350 -0.55 22.08 23.17
N ARG A 351 -1.29 20.98 22.99
CA ARG A 351 -1.75 20.11 24.06
C ARG A 351 -0.84 18.90 24.19
N ILE A 352 -0.29 18.69 25.37
CA ILE A 352 0.45 17.49 25.77
C ILE A 352 -0.49 16.54 26.49
N SER A 353 -0.36 15.25 26.19
CA SER A 353 -1.08 14.19 26.87
C SER A 353 -0.17 12.98 27.04
N GLY A 354 -0.51 12.09 27.96
CA GLY A 354 0.14 10.80 28.07
C GLY A 354 -0.79 9.73 28.63
N ASP A 355 -0.45 8.49 28.34
CA ASP A 355 -1.19 7.32 28.80
C ASP A 355 -0.24 6.11 28.89
N GLY A 356 -0.44 5.28 29.90
CA GLY A 356 0.26 4.01 30.06
C GLY A 356 -0.66 2.83 29.78
N ARG A 357 -0.15 1.85 29.04
CA ARG A 357 -0.96 0.71 28.60
C ARG A 357 -0.20 -0.60 28.65
N ASN A 358 -0.92 -1.64 29.07
CA ASN A 358 -0.44 -3.01 28.93
C ASN A 358 -0.46 -3.41 27.45
N VAL A 359 0.70 -3.77 26.91
CA VAL A 359 0.88 -4.21 25.53
C VAL A 359 0.77 -5.72 25.41
N GLY A 360 1.28 -6.43 26.41
CA GLY A 360 1.17 -7.88 26.59
C GLY A 360 1.14 -8.24 28.08
N ARG A 361 1.23 -9.52 28.41
CA ARG A 361 1.16 -10.03 29.80
C ARG A 361 2.12 -9.34 30.76
N LYS A 362 3.36 -9.16 30.31
CA LYS A 362 4.47 -8.71 31.14
C LYS A 362 4.96 -7.32 30.78
N VAL A 363 4.46 -6.73 29.68
CA VAL A 363 5.06 -5.50 29.15
C VAL A 363 4.04 -4.39 29.08
N LYS A 364 4.39 -3.29 29.73
CA LYS A 364 3.70 -2.02 29.66
C LYS A 364 4.47 -1.08 28.75
N GLN A 365 3.76 -0.16 28.12
CA GLN A 365 4.36 0.98 27.43
C GLN A 365 3.74 2.26 27.96
N VAL A 366 4.51 3.33 27.91
CA VAL A 366 4.03 4.67 28.19
C VAL A 366 4.23 5.51 26.94
N MET A 367 3.14 6.15 26.52
CA MET A 367 3.10 7.02 25.36
C MET A 367 2.82 8.44 25.81
N ILE A 368 3.57 9.39 25.28
CA ILE A 368 3.33 10.82 25.42
C ILE A 368 3.12 11.38 24.02
N THR A 369 2.08 12.18 23.85
CA THR A 369 1.66 12.77 22.58
C THR A 369 1.56 14.28 22.68
N CYS A 370 1.73 14.96 21.56
CA CYS A 370 1.31 16.34 21.38
C CYS A 370 0.21 16.45 20.31
N SER A 371 -0.68 17.44 20.46
CA SER A 371 -1.72 17.77 19.48
C SER A 371 -1.86 19.28 19.39
N ILE A 372 -2.26 19.78 18.22
CA ILE A 372 -2.43 21.22 17.95
C ILE A 372 -3.91 21.54 18.18
N LEU A 373 -4.21 22.27 19.25
CA LEU A 373 -5.58 22.62 19.66
C LEU A 373 -6.30 23.49 18.64
N ASP A 374 -5.56 24.24 17.83
CA ASP A 374 -6.10 25.08 16.75
C ASP A 374 -6.86 24.24 15.68
N ASP A 375 -6.50 22.97 15.48
CA ASP A 375 -7.16 22.04 14.54
C ASP A 375 -8.35 21.31 15.22
N ILE A 376 -9.30 22.09 15.76
CA ILE A 376 -10.41 21.63 16.63
C ILE A 376 -11.16 20.44 16.02
N ASP A 377 -11.54 20.53 14.74
CA ASP A 377 -12.36 19.52 14.05
C ASP A 377 -11.69 18.15 13.96
N ASN A 378 -10.35 18.10 14.04
CA ASN A 378 -9.59 16.87 13.92
C ASN A 378 -9.00 16.37 15.24
N LEU A 379 -9.27 17.02 16.38
CA LEU A 379 -8.75 16.61 17.69
C LEU A 379 -9.20 15.22 18.16
N TYR A 380 -10.34 14.72 17.66
CA TYR A 380 -10.82 13.38 17.98
C TYR A 380 -10.16 12.27 17.16
N ARG A 381 -9.33 12.64 16.16
CA ARG A 381 -8.64 11.70 15.28
C ARG A 381 -7.30 11.29 15.90
N PRO A 382 -7.05 10.00 16.17
CA PRO A 382 -5.78 9.50 16.70
C PRO A 382 -4.55 9.94 15.89
N GLU A 383 -4.72 10.16 14.60
CA GLU A 383 -3.68 10.56 13.65
C GLU A 383 -3.19 12.00 13.88
N ASN A 384 -3.94 12.82 14.62
CA ASN A 384 -3.61 14.19 14.99
C ASN A 384 -3.01 14.32 16.39
N HIS A 385 -2.85 13.19 17.09
CA HIS A 385 -2.09 13.10 18.34
C HIS A 385 -0.72 12.51 18.01
N TYR A 386 0.30 13.35 17.88
CA TYR A 386 1.63 12.96 17.44
C TYR A 386 2.43 12.41 18.62
N THR A 387 2.85 11.14 18.58
CA THR A 387 3.64 10.54 19.68
C THR A 387 5.04 11.16 19.76
N ILE A 388 5.31 11.94 20.80
CA ILE A 388 6.60 12.61 20.98
C ILE A 388 7.58 11.76 21.77
N VAL A 389 7.08 10.92 22.68
CA VAL A 389 7.90 9.97 23.45
C VAL A 389 7.12 8.66 23.58
N LEU A 390 7.82 7.54 23.36
CA LEU A 390 7.27 6.20 23.54
C LEU A 390 8.34 5.31 24.16
N TYR A 391 8.03 4.64 25.28
CA TYR A 391 8.99 3.78 25.95
C TYR A 391 8.35 2.55 26.60
N PRO A 392 9.07 1.41 26.72
CA PRO A 392 8.61 0.26 27.46
C PRO A 392 8.84 0.49 28.95
N GLY A 393 7.81 0.30 29.75
CA GLY A 393 7.88 0.53 31.18
C GLY A 393 6.53 0.84 31.77
N VAL A 394 6.54 1.01 33.08
CA VAL A 394 5.35 1.35 33.86
C VAL A 394 5.30 2.85 34.12
N GLU A 395 4.11 3.37 34.32
CA GLU A 395 3.94 4.73 34.82
C GLU A 395 4.44 4.83 36.27
N LYS A 396 5.69 5.29 36.42
CA LYS A 396 6.33 5.63 37.70
C LYS A 396 6.98 6.99 37.56
N TYR A 397 6.85 7.81 38.62
CA TYR A 397 7.34 9.19 38.59
C TYR A 397 8.84 9.25 38.29
N GLU A 398 9.65 8.41 38.92
CA GLU A 398 11.10 8.43 38.80
C GLU A 398 11.53 8.13 37.36
N THR A 399 10.87 7.16 36.71
CA THR A 399 11.09 6.83 35.31
C THR A 399 10.62 7.95 34.38
N LEU A 400 9.41 8.49 34.60
CA LEU A 400 8.84 9.59 33.83
C LEU A 400 9.73 10.83 33.89
N ASN A 401 10.12 11.25 35.10
CA ASN A 401 10.96 12.42 35.32
C ASN A 401 12.31 12.30 34.60
N ASN A 402 12.92 11.11 34.61
CA ASN A 402 14.17 10.86 33.90
C ASN A 402 13.99 10.88 32.37
N VAL A 403 12.99 10.17 31.85
CA VAL A 403 12.74 10.05 30.40
C VAL A 403 12.30 11.39 29.80
N LEU A 404 11.42 12.11 30.51
CA LEU A 404 10.80 13.35 30.03
C LEU A 404 11.65 14.60 30.27
N LYS A 405 12.79 14.49 30.98
CA LYS A 405 13.68 15.64 31.25
C LYS A 405 14.05 16.43 29.99
N SER A 406 14.43 15.71 28.92
CA SER A 406 14.81 16.35 27.65
C SER A 406 13.64 17.03 26.94
N LEU A 407 12.45 16.41 26.99
CA LEU A 407 11.22 16.98 26.46
C LEU A 407 10.77 18.21 27.27
N ALA A 408 10.86 18.16 28.60
CA ALA A 408 10.50 19.28 29.46
C ALA A 408 11.38 20.52 29.18
N MET A 409 12.70 20.34 29.00
CA MET A 409 13.58 21.44 28.61
C MET A 409 13.21 22.02 27.24
N GLU A 410 12.89 21.16 26.26
CA GLU A 410 12.44 21.58 24.93
C GLU A 410 11.13 22.39 24.99
N LEU A 411 10.12 21.89 25.71
CA LEU A 411 8.83 22.57 25.85
C LEU A 411 8.96 23.90 26.60
N ARG A 412 9.85 23.99 27.59
CA ARG A 412 10.14 25.25 28.29
C ARG A 412 10.70 26.28 27.33
N LYS A 413 11.71 25.91 26.55
CA LYS A 413 12.28 26.78 25.53
C LYS A 413 11.23 27.24 24.52
N LEU A 414 10.36 26.33 24.07
CA LEU A 414 9.26 26.67 23.14
C LEU A 414 8.27 27.67 23.74
N LYS A 415 7.93 27.54 25.03
CA LYS A 415 7.03 28.47 25.71
C LYS A 415 7.67 29.86 25.86
N GLU A 416 8.95 29.91 26.23
CA GLU A 416 9.65 31.15 26.57
C GLU A 416 10.11 31.93 25.33
N GLU A 417 10.64 31.23 24.32
CA GLU A 417 11.27 31.83 23.15
C GLU A 417 10.47 31.63 21.85
N GLY A 418 9.51 30.70 21.81
CA GLY A 418 8.88 30.28 20.56
C GLY A 418 9.86 29.51 19.65
N PHE A 419 9.58 29.49 18.35
CA PHE A 419 10.52 28.98 17.34
C PHE A 419 10.29 29.62 15.97
N LYS A 420 11.29 29.54 15.09
CA LYS A 420 11.17 29.95 13.69
C LYS A 420 10.91 28.76 12.79
N ASP A 421 9.94 28.90 11.90
CA ASP A 421 9.67 27.90 10.86
C ASP A 421 10.64 28.02 9.66
N ASN A 422 10.39 27.24 8.61
CA ASN A 422 11.23 27.22 7.41
C ASN A 422 11.12 28.50 6.56
N GLN A 423 10.11 29.35 6.83
CA GLN A 423 9.89 30.64 6.18
C GLN A 423 10.36 31.82 7.05
N ASN A 424 11.06 31.53 8.16
CA ASN A 424 11.50 32.50 9.16
C ASN A 424 10.37 33.23 9.90
N ILE A 425 9.14 32.69 9.90
CA ILE A 425 8.05 33.20 10.73
C ILE A 425 8.28 32.73 12.17
N GLU A 426 8.17 33.66 13.11
CA GLU A 426 8.36 33.40 14.54
C GLU A 426 7.04 33.03 15.20
N TRP A 427 6.92 31.78 15.62
CA TRP A 427 5.73 31.21 16.23
C TRP A 427 5.83 31.21 17.75
N LYS A 428 4.83 31.83 18.41
CA LYS A 428 4.63 31.72 19.86
C LYS A 428 3.87 30.45 20.20
N VAL A 429 4.28 29.75 21.25
CA VAL A 429 3.64 28.49 21.66
C VAL A 429 3.03 28.63 23.04
N GLU A 430 1.73 28.35 23.15
CA GLU A 430 1.06 28.15 24.43
C GLU A 430 0.85 26.66 24.70
N LEU A 431 1.19 26.24 25.92
CA LEU A 431 1.16 24.84 26.31
C LEU A 431 -0.05 24.54 27.18
N TYR A 432 -0.64 23.37 26.93
CA TYR A 432 -1.75 22.79 27.68
C TYR A 432 -1.44 21.33 28.02
N PHE A 433 -2.06 20.83 29.08
CA PHE A 433 -1.92 19.45 29.50
C PHE A 433 -3.28 18.85 29.81
N SER A 434 -3.49 17.59 29.41
CA SER A 434 -4.64 16.79 29.82
C SER A 434 -4.26 15.32 29.80
N SER A 435 -4.78 14.53 30.73
CA SER A 435 -4.67 13.07 30.71
C SER A 435 -5.71 12.49 31.67
N ASP A 436 -5.71 11.17 31.84
CA ASP A 436 -6.38 10.56 32.99
C ASP A 436 -5.78 11.07 34.32
N TRP A 437 -6.56 11.01 35.41
CA TRP A 437 -6.16 11.53 36.72
C TRP A 437 -4.84 10.96 37.23
N LYS A 438 -4.58 9.67 37.02
CA LYS A 438 -3.39 9.03 37.55
C LYS A 438 -2.17 9.62 36.88
N PHE A 439 -2.16 9.67 35.55
CA PHE A 439 -1.07 10.28 34.78
C PHE A 439 -0.91 11.78 35.08
N LEU A 440 -2.04 12.50 35.20
CA LEU A 440 -2.05 13.93 35.50
C LEU A 440 -1.43 14.22 36.87
N ALA A 441 -1.88 13.51 37.91
CA ALA A 441 -1.38 13.66 39.26
C ALA A 441 0.12 13.30 39.34
N MET A 442 0.55 12.26 38.64
CA MET A 442 1.98 11.90 38.58
C MET A 442 2.82 13.00 37.94
N CYS A 443 2.40 13.56 36.80
CA CYS A 443 3.14 14.65 36.15
C CYS A 443 3.16 15.95 36.95
N LEU A 444 2.15 16.20 37.80
CA LEU A 444 2.11 17.33 38.73
C LEU A 444 2.84 17.06 40.07
N GLY A 445 3.36 15.85 40.28
CA GLY A 445 3.97 15.46 41.54
C GLY A 445 2.99 15.40 42.72
N LEU A 446 1.69 15.22 42.44
CA LEU A 446 0.63 15.09 43.45
C LEU A 446 0.56 13.67 44.04
N ASN A 447 -0.04 13.60 45.21
CA ASN A 447 -0.43 12.34 45.84
C ASN A 447 -1.55 11.63 45.06
N ALA A 448 -1.89 10.42 45.49
CA ALA A 448 -2.93 9.63 44.87
C ALA A 448 -4.33 10.26 45.10
N ALA A 449 -5.26 10.01 44.17
CA ALA A 449 -6.65 10.49 44.21
C ALA A 449 -7.41 10.22 45.52
N ASN A 450 -7.04 9.16 46.25
CA ASN A 450 -7.64 8.78 47.52
C ASN A 450 -6.98 9.45 48.75
N SER A 451 -6.04 10.35 48.55
CA SER A 451 -5.35 11.08 49.63
C SER A 451 -6.23 12.21 50.19
N ARG A 452 -5.85 12.75 51.35
CA ARG A 452 -6.58 13.83 52.03
C ARG A 452 -6.68 15.11 51.19
N TYR A 453 -5.58 15.51 50.56
CA TYR A 453 -5.50 16.70 49.68
C TYR A 453 -5.20 16.23 48.27
N PHE A 454 -6.24 15.98 47.48
CA PHE A 454 -6.11 15.34 46.16
C PHE A 454 -6.14 16.34 44.99
N CYS A 455 -6.69 17.54 45.19
CA CYS A 455 -7.01 18.45 44.09
C CYS A 455 -5.77 19.21 43.59
N PRO A 456 -5.49 19.22 42.27
CA PRO A 456 -4.40 20.01 41.69
C PRO A 456 -4.70 21.51 41.65
N TRP A 457 -5.96 21.93 41.66
CA TRP A 457 -6.37 23.32 41.42
C TRP A 457 -6.66 24.11 42.69
N CYS A 458 -7.11 23.44 43.76
CA CYS A 458 -7.45 24.09 45.02
C CYS A 458 -6.95 23.28 46.22
N GLU A 459 -7.08 23.84 47.42
CA GLU A 459 -6.57 23.25 48.68
C GLU A 459 -7.61 22.42 49.43
N VAL A 460 -8.69 22.01 48.77
CA VAL A 460 -9.74 21.19 49.37
C VAL A 460 -9.16 19.93 50.02
N SER A 461 -9.65 19.65 51.22
CA SER A 461 -9.46 18.36 51.87
C SER A 461 -10.68 17.46 51.69
N LYS A 462 -10.47 16.15 51.80
CA LYS A 462 -11.56 15.15 51.81
C LYS A 462 -12.64 15.41 52.87
N GLU A 463 -12.32 16.11 53.95
CA GLU A 463 -13.32 16.44 54.98
C GLU A 463 -14.20 17.63 54.56
N GLN A 464 -13.69 18.50 53.68
CA GLN A 464 -14.37 19.72 53.23
C GLN A 464 -15.15 19.55 51.91
N GLN A 465 -14.93 18.47 51.16
CA GLN A 465 -15.50 18.31 49.82
C GLN A 465 -17.04 18.27 49.76
N GLY A 466 -17.71 17.98 50.87
CA GLY A 466 -19.18 18.00 50.99
C GLY A 466 -19.74 19.26 51.67
N ASP A 467 -18.89 20.22 52.02
CA ASP A 467 -19.30 21.46 52.69
C ASP A 467 -19.48 22.60 51.66
N PHE A 468 -20.73 22.99 51.45
CA PHE A 468 -21.13 24.04 50.52
C PHE A 468 -20.96 25.46 51.06
N SER A 469 -20.47 25.63 52.29
CA SER A 469 -20.05 26.95 52.77
C SER A 469 -18.78 27.46 52.07
N TYR A 470 -18.02 26.55 51.44
CA TYR A 470 -16.83 26.87 50.67
C TYR A 470 -17.13 27.00 49.18
N GLU A 471 -16.61 28.05 48.56
CA GLU A 471 -16.59 28.24 47.12
C GLU A 471 -15.17 27.93 46.61
N TRP A 472 -14.96 26.72 46.08
CA TRP A 472 -13.65 26.32 45.56
C TRP A 472 -13.43 26.86 44.15
N THR A 473 -12.32 27.56 43.94
CA THR A 473 -11.85 28.06 42.64
C THR A 473 -10.42 27.58 42.37
N ILE A 474 -9.89 27.81 41.17
CA ILE A 474 -8.47 27.55 40.87
C ILE A 474 -7.61 28.56 41.64
N SER A 475 -7.19 28.18 42.85
CA SER A 475 -6.42 29.03 43.78
C SER A 475 -4.92 28.73 43.78
N LYS A 476 -4.52 27.52 43.37
CA LYS A 476 -3.12 27.12 43.28
C LYS A 476 -2.48 27.71 42.03
N THR A 477 -1.22 28.12 42.13
CA THR A 477 -0.41 28.58 40.98
C THR A 477 0.78 27.66 40.73
N MET A 478 1.17 27.52 39.46
CA MET A 478 2.33 26.70 39.10
C MET A 478 3.64 27.33 39.57
N ASP A 479 3.71 28.67 39.66
CA ASP A 479 4.94 29.35 40.08
C ASP A 479 5.27 29.06 41.55
N GLN A 480 4.27 29.03 42.44
CA GLN A 480 4.46 28.60 43.83
C GLN A 480 4.89 27.12 43.92
N VAL A 481 4.25 26.23 43.14
CA VAL A 481 4.64 24.81 43.07
C VAL A 481 6.07 24.62 42.54
N ARG A 482 6.52 25.49 41.63
CA ARG A 482 7.86 25.44 41.06
C ARG A 482 8.93 25.90 42.05
N GLU A 483 8.67 26.99 42.77
CA GLU A 483 9.59 27.51 43.80
C GLU A 483 9.72 26.55 44.98
N ASP A 484 8.59 26.06 45.49
CA ASP A 484 8.54 25.05 46.54
C ASP A 484 7.34 24.12 46.30
N TYR A 485 7.63 22.91 45.82
CA TYR A 485 6.58 21.91 45.58
C TYR A 485 5.88 21.46 46.86
N THR A 486 6.39 21.77 48.06
CA THR A 486 5.72 21.46 49.33
C THR A 486 4.84 22.59 49.86
N PHE A 487 4.84 23.77 49.20
CA PHE A 487 4.06 24.95 49.59
C PHE A 487 2.58 24.63 49.74
N TYR A 488 2.01 23.93 48.75
CA TYR A 488 0.64 23.45 48.81
C TYR A 488 0.58 22.00 49.27
N LYS A 489 -0.39 21.72 50.16
CA LYS A 489 -0.66 20.35 50.59
C LYS A 489 -1.08 19.47 49.40
N GLY A 490 -0.57 18.24 49.43
CA GLY A 490 -0.88 17.20 48.46
C GLY A 490 0.18 17.01 47.38
N HIS A 491 0.98 18.03 47.10
CA HIS A 491 2.18 17.88 46.26
C HIS A 491 3.29 17.22 47.09
N ILE A 492 3.86 16.15 46.55
CA ILE A 492 4.86 15.30 47.20
C ILE A 492 6.17 15.24 46.41
N ARG A 493 6.18 15.75 45.18
CA ARG A 493 7.32 15.80 44.27
C ARG A 493 7.21 17.04 43.36
N PRO A 494 8.31 17.48 42.73
CA PRO A 494 8.25 18.52 41.70
C PRO A 494 7.33 18.16 40.53
N ALA A 495 6.74 19.16 39.88
CA ALA A 495 6.00 18.96 38.64
C ALA A 495 6.98 18.75 37.47
N ILE A 496 6.70 17.76 36.60
CA ILE A 496 7.52 17.45 35.41
C ILE A 496 7.37 18.54 34.34
N PHE A 497 6.15 19.03 34.15
CA PHE A 497 5.82 20.10 33.20
C PHE A 497 5.45 21.39 33.92
N ASP A 498 6.34 21.82 34.81
CA ASP A 498 6.22 23.04 35.62
C ASP A 498 6.16 24.35 34.80
N MET A 499 6.47 24.31 33.51
CA MET A 499 6.26 25.43 32.60
C MET A 499 4.80 25.63 32.21
N ILE A 500 3.90 24.66 32.44
CA ILE A 500 2.47 24.77 32.08
C ILE A 500 1.68 25.35 33.27
N PRO A 501 1.01 26.50 33.14
CA PRO A 501 0.18 27.07 34.21
C PRO A 501 -0.93 26.11 34.65
N LEU A 502 -1.28 26.05 35.94
CA LEU A 502 -2.29 25.11 36.45
C LEU A 502 -3.68 25.27 35.80
N GLN A 503 -4.04 26.46 35.32
CA GLN A 503 -5.26 26.72 34.56
C GLN A 503 -5.28 26.00 33.20
N HIS A 504 -4.12 25.66 32.65
CA HIS A 504 -3.95 24.94 31.39
C HIS A 504 -3.79 23.42 31.59
N TRP A 505 -3.85 22.94 32.83
CA TRP A 505 -4.03 21.52 33.14
C TRP A 505 -5.53 21.25 33.19
N VAL A 506 -6.06 20.68 32.11
CA VAL A 506 -7.50 20.49 31.90
C VAL A 506 -7.86 19.02 32.16
N PRO A 507 -8.86 18.74 33.00
CA PRO A 507 -9.30 17.39 33.31
C PRO A 507 -9.97 16.75 32.10
N ASP A 508 -9.86 15.43 32.03
CA ASP A 508 -10.49 14.67 30.97
C ASP A 508 -11.98 14.42 31.22
N GLU A 509 -12.81 14.90 30.29
CA GLU A 509 -14.26 14.71 30.27
C GLU A 509 -14.66 13.23 30.26
N LEU A 510 -13.89 12.38 29.56
CA LEU A 510 -14.22 10.97 29.39
C LEU A 510 -14.09 10.30 30.75
N HIS A 511 -12.95 10.48 31.43
CA HIS A 511 -12.76 9.92 32.75
C HIS A 511 -13.69 10.49 33.82
N ILE A 512 -14.13 11.76 33.73
CA ILE A 512 -15.21 12.30 34.57
C ILE A 512 -16.47 11.44 34.43
N MET A 513 -16.91 11.20 33.19
CA MET A 513 -18.08 10.35 32.91
C MET A 513 -17.89 8.93 33.42
N LEU A 514 -16.74 8.31 33.13
CA LEU A 514 -16.48 6.92 33.49
C LEU A 514 -16.53 6.70 35.01
N ARG A 515 -15.88 7.59 35.78
CA ARG A 515 -15.69 7.44 37.23
C ARG A 515 -16.91 7.81 38.03
N ILE A 516 -17.63 8.85 37.64
CA ILE A 516 -18.88 9.21 38.33
C ILE A 516 -19.94 8.13 38.07
N THR A 517 -20.01 7.59 36.85
CA THR A 517 -20.93 6.47 36.57
C THR A 517 -20.58 5.22 37.38
N ASP A 518 -19.29 4.92 37.59
CA ASP A 518 -18.87 3.82 38.49
C ASP A 518 -19.38 4.02 39.91
N VAL A 519 -19.28 5.25 40.42
CA VAL A 519 -19.77 5.60 41.77
C VAL A 519 -21.28 5.43 41.84
N LEU A 520 -22.02 6.00 40.88
CA LEU A 520 -23.48 5.89 40.83
C LEU A 520 -23.96 4.44 40.75
N TRP A 521 -23.27 3.59 39.97
CA TRP A 521 -23.58 2.17 39.87
C TRP A 521 -23.24 1.40 41.15
N ARG A 522 -22.04 1.61 41.70
CA ARG A 522 -21.61 1.02 42.97
C ARG A 522 -22.62 1.33 44.08
N LEU A 523 -23.06 2.58 44.17
CA LEU A 523 -23.99 3.03 45.19
C LEU A 523 -25.37 2.37 45.09
N VAL A 524 -25.85 2.08 43.88
CA VAL A 524 -27.06 1.26 43.67
C VAL A 524 -26.87 -0.14 44.28
N LEU A 525 -25.71 -0.78 44.04
CA LEU A 525 -25.43 -2.10 44.60
C LEU A 525 -25.28 -2.06 46.12
N ASP A 526 -24.63 -1.03 46.65
CA ASP A 526 -24.46 -0.83 48.09
C ASP A 526 -25.81 -0.59 48.79
N GLU A 527 -26.73 0.14 48.15
CA GLU A 527 -28.09 0.32 48.67
C GLU A 527 -28.90 -0.99 48.65
N LEU A 528 -28.74 -1.83 47.63
CA LEU A 528 -29.38 -3.16 47.62
C LEU A 528 -28.86 -4.04 48.77
N ARG A 529 -27.57 -3.94 49.09
CA ARG A 529 -26.95 -4.65 50.22
C ARG A 529 -27.47 -4.14 51.55
N SER A 530 -27.53 -2.82 51.75
CA SER A 530 -28.01 -2.23 53.00
C SER A 530 -29.49 -2.51 53.27
N ARG A 531 -30.31 -2.63 52.21
CA ARG A 531 -31.73 -3.02 52.29
C ARG A 531 -31.95 -4.53 52.46
N ASN A 532 -30.89 -5.35 52.55
CA ASN A 532 -30.96 -6.82 52.55
C ASN A 532 -31.72 -7.42 51.35
N THR A 533 -31.74 -6.70 50.23
CA THR A 533 -32.33 -7.15 48.96
C THR A 533 -31.30 -7.71 47.98
N TRP A 534 -30.02 -7.63 48.33
CA TRP A 534 -28.93 -8.21 47.57
C TRP A 534 -28.93 -9.75 47.66
N GLY A 535 -29.07 -10.42 46.52
CA GLY A 535 -29.08 -11.87 46.42
C GLY A 535 -29.18 -12.35 44.98
N GLU A 536 -29.40 -13.66 44.79
CA GLU A 536 -29.50 -14.27 43.46
C GLU A 536 -30.60 -13.63 42.60
N ARG A 537 -31.76 -13.34 43.19
CA ARG A 537 -32.87 -12.68 42.51
C ARG A 537 -32.47 -11.30 41.98
N ALA A 538 -31.84 -10.45 42.79
CA ALA A 538 -31.40 -9.12 42.38
C ALA A 538 -30.34 -9.20 41.27
N ARG A 539 -29.38 -10.13 41.38
CA ARG A 539 -28.38 -10.36 40.33
C ARG A 539 -29.01 -10.79 39.01
N ASN A 540 -29.97 -11.70 39.03
CA ASN A 540 -30.67 -12.16 37.83
C ASN A 540 -31.47 -11.03 37.18
N VAL A 541 -32.16 -10.20 37.98
CA VAL A 541 -32.85 -9.00 37.47
C VAL A 541 -31.87 -8.03 36.81
N ILE A 542 -30.72 -7.77 37.42
CA ILE A 542 -29.68 -6.92 36.84
C ILE A 542 -29.19 -7.49 35.50
N ILE A 543 -28.89 -8.80 35.43
CA ILE A 543 -28.41 -9.44 34.20
C ILE A 543 -29.46 -9.33 33.08
N GLU A 544 -30.73 -9.62 33.36
CA GLU A 544 -31.81 -9.53 32.37
C GLU A 544 -32.03 -8.07 31.91
N GLU A 545 -31.98 -7.10 32.81
CA GLU A 545 -32.11 -5.68 32.45
C GLU A 545 -30.91 -5.17 31.66
N MET A 546 -29.70 -5.59 31.99
CA MET A 546 -28.50 -5.30 31.19
C MET A 546 -28.61 -5.88 29.78
N LYS A 547 -29.09 -7.12 29.67
CA LYS A 547 -29.32 -7.78 28.38
C LYS A 547 -30.40 -7.06 27.56
N ARG A 548 -31.47 -6.56 28.20
CA ARG A 548 -32.53 -5.77 27.53
C ARG A 548 -31.98 -4.52 26.85
N ILE A 549 -30.96 -3.89 27.45
CA ILE A 549 -30.31 -2.68 26.91
C ILE A 549 -29.04 -3.00 26.10
N ASP A 550 -28.87 -4.25 25.67
CA ASP A 550 -27.73 -4.73 24.87
C ASP A 550 -26.34 -4.56 25.54
N VAL A 551 -26.30 -4.65 26.87
CA VAL A 551 -25.05 -4.60 27.65
C VAL A 551 -24.70 -6.00 28.16
N LYS A 552 -23.52 -6.49 27.79
CA LYS A 552 -22.99 -7.79 28.26
C LYS A 552 -22.50 -7.66 29.70
N PHE A 553 -23.21 -8.26 30.64
CA PHE A 553 -22.92 -8.13 32.06
C PHE A 553 -23.10 -9.45 32.81
N HIS A 554 -22.12 -9.82 33.63
CA HIS A 554 -22.12 -11.06 34.40
C HIS A 554 -21.60 -10.82 35.82
N PHE A 555 -22.04 -11.68 36.73
CA PHE A 555 -21.54 -11.77 38.10
C PHE A 555 -20.76 -13.07 38.29
N TRP A 556 -19.70 -13.04 39.09
CA TRP A 556 -18.98 -14.24 39.52
C TRP A 556 -18.49 -14.10 40.96
N LEU A 557 -18.29 -15.24 41.63
CA LEU A 557 -17.65 -15.28 42.94
C LEU A 557 -16.14 -15.20 42.78
N GLU A 558 -15.52 -14.35 43.59
CA GLU A 558 -14.06 -14.33 43.69
C GLU A 558 -13.57 -15.59 44.41
N ILE A 559 -12.51 -16.21 43.89
CA ILE A 559 -12.00 -17.49 44.39
C ILE A 559 -11.55 -17.31 45.86
N GLY A 560 -12.14 -18.09 46.77
CA GLY A 560 -11.84 -18.03 48.21
C GLY A 560 -12.51 -16.87 48.96
N SER A 561 -13.45 -16.15 48.33
CA SER A 561 -14.17 -15.02 48.93
C SER A 561 -15.69 -15.18 48.80
N THR A 562 -16.44 -14.61 49.74
CA THR A 562 -17.90 -14.47 49.63
C THR A 562 -18.31 -13.26 48.78
N ASN A 563 -17.35 -12.50 48.29
CA ASN A 563 -17.59 -11.28 47.51
C ASN A 563 -17.90 -11.61 46.05
N TRP A 564 -18.96 -10.99 45.56
CA TRP A 564 -19.37 -11.07 44.17
C TRP A 564 -18.71 -9.96 43.37
N GLN A 565 -17.98 -10.36 42.34
CA GLN A 565 -17.39 -9.49 41.33
C GLN A 565 -18.33 -9.40 40.12
N TYR A 566 -18.15 -8.36 39.31
CA TYR A 566 -19.00 -8.11 38.15
C TYR A 566 -18.22 -7.52 36.97
N THR A 567 -18.80 -7.66 35.78
CA THR A 567 -18.19 -7.19 34.53
C THR A 567 -17.93 -5.68 34.61
N SER A 568 -16.68 -5.26 34.39
CA SER A 568 -16.36 -3.83 34.25
C SER A 568 -17.00 -3.29 32.96
N LEU A 569 -17.82 -2.25 33.09
CA LEU A 569 -18.52 -1.64 31.96
C LEU A 569 -17.57 -0.78 31.13
N MET A 570 -17.65 -0.89 29.81
CA MET A 570 -16.90 -0.01 28.90
C MET A 570 -17.57 1.36 28.80
N GLY A 571 -16.90 2.36 28.21
CA GLY A 571 -17.42 3.74 28.17
C GLY A 571 -18.80 3.88 27.52
N GLN A 572 -19.04 3.17 26.41
CA GLN A 572 -20.35 3.18 25.76
C GLN A 572 -21.42 2.47 26.60
N ASP A 573 -21.08 1.31 27.17
CA ASP A 573 -22.00 0.55 28.03
C ASP A 573 -22.42 1.36 29.25
N LYS A 574 -21.50 2.11 29.87
CA LYS A 574 -21.79 3.02 30.98
C LYS A 574 -22.83 4.07 30.61
N LEU A 575 -22.72 4.68 29.42
CA LEU A 575 -23.70 5.65 28.95
C LEU A 575 -25.07 5.02 28.71
N VAL A 576 -25.10 3.80 28.18
CA VAL A 576 -26.34 3.04 27.95
C VAL A 576 -27.00 2.68 29.28
N VAL A 577 -26.24 2.16 30.24
CA VAL A 577 -26.72 1.86 31.60
C VAL A 577 -27.24 3.13 32.28
N LEU A 578 -26.46 4.21 32.24
CA LEU A 578 -26.82 5.48 32.84
C LEU A 578 -28.15 6.00 32.29
N GLN A 579 -28.48 5.79 31.02
CA GLN A 579 -29.72 6.30 30.42
C GLN A 579 -30.91 5.33 30.49
N HIS A 580 -30.67 4.04 30.30
CA HIS A 580 -31.73 3.10 29.91
C HIS A 580 -31.97 1.96 30.91
N PHE A 581 -31.12 1.82 31.93
CA PHE A 581 -31.33 0.82 32.97
C PHE A 581 -32.60 1.13 33.77
N ASP A 582 -33.50 0.15 33.87
CA ASP A 582 -34.78 0.33 34.57
C ASP A 582 -34.63 0.05 36.06
N LEU A 583 -34.46 1.13 36.84
CA LEU A 583 -34.30 1.08 38.29
C LEU A 583 -35.57 0.60 39.02
N SER A 584 -36.75 0.65 38.38
CA SER A 584 -38.02 0.19 38.98
C SER A 584 -38.05 -1.33 39.21
N LYS A 585 -37.15 -2.06 38.55
CA LYS A 585 -36.97 -3.50 38.74
C LYS A 585 -36.27 -3.85 40.04
N LEU A 586 -35.51 -2.90 40.61
CA LEU A 586 -34.68 -3.09 41.79
C LEU A 586 -35.21 -2.38 43.03
N PHE A 587 -35.91 -1.26 42.84
CA PHE A 587 -36.36 -0.38 43.92
C PHE A 587 -37.86 -0.09 43.84
N PRO A 588 -38.50 0.25 44.97
CA PRO A 588 -39.86 0.83 44.96
C PRO A 588 -39.94 2.02 44.01
N TYR A 589 -41.08 2.21 43.35
CA TYR A 589 -41.26 3.21 42.30
C TYR A 589 -40.78 4.62 42.70
N SER A 590 -41.16 5.10 43.89
CA SER A 590 -40.73 6.42 44.39
C SER A 590 -39.21 6.54 44.49
N ARG A 591 -38.53 5.48 44.95
CA ARG A 591 -37.06 5.45 45.06
C ARG A 591 -36.39 5.35 43.70
N ALA A 592 -36.92 4.53 42.80
CA ALA A 592 -36.43 4.40 41.44
C ALA A 592 -36.46 5.74 40.69
N VAL A 593 -37.56 6.51 40.83
CA VAL A 593 -37.70 7.85 40.23
C VAL A 593 -36.66 8.83 40.77
N GLN A 594 -36.37 8.79 42.08
CA GLN A 594 -35.32 9.62 42.68
C GLN A 594 -33.93 9.32 42.10
N ILE A 595 -33.53 8.04 42.08
CA ILE A 595 -32.22 7.63 41.52
C ILE A 595 -32.14 7.95 40.03
N ARG A 596 -33.22 7.69 39.27
CA ARG A 596 -33.34 8.05 37.85
C ARG A 596 -33.11 9.55 37.62
N SER A 597 -33.76 10.41 38.41
CA SER A 597 -33.57 11.87 38.34
C SER A 597 -32.12 12.29 38.58
N LEU A 598 -31.44 11.68 39.57
CA LEU A 598 -30.02 11.95 39.84
C LEU A 598 -29.13 11.55 38.66
N TRP A 599 -29.38 10.38 38.06
CA TRP A 599 -28.64 9.88 36.90
C TRP A 599 -28.91 10.70 35.64
N ASP A 600 -30.16 11.14 35.40
CA ASP A 600 -30.54 11.99 34.28
C ASP A 600 -29.86 13.35 34.34
N LYS A 601 -29.87 13.99 35.52
CA LYS A 601 -29.17 15.27 35.71
C LYS A 601 -27.67 15.14 35.49
N PHE A 602 -27.05 14.07 35.98
CA PHE A 602 -25.63 13.82 35.69
C PHE A 602 -25.38 13.63 34.18
N TYR A 603 -26.23 12.88 33.51
CA TYR A 603 -26.13 12.68 32.06
C TYR A 603 -26.28 13.99 31.28
N LEU A 604 -27.20 14.88 31.71
CA LEU A 604 -27.35 16.21 31.14
C LEU A 604 -26.11 17.08 31.37
N LEU A 605 -25.50 17.05 32.56
CA LEU A 605 -24.23 17.73 32.83
C LEU A 605 -23.12 17.20 31.91
N HIS A 606 -22.98 15.90 31.74
CA HIS A 606 -21.98 15.34 30.84
C HIS A 606 -22.21 15.76 29.37
N LYS A 607 -23.47 15.88 28.91
CA LYS A 607 -23.77 16.46 27.60
C LYS A 607 -23.39 17.93 27.51
N ALA A 608 -23.79 18.72 28.50
CA ALA A 608 -23.54 20.15 28.54
C ALA A 608 -22.02 20.46 28.55
N MET A 609 -21.22 19.66 29.26
CA MET A 609 -19.76 19.79 29.28
C MET A 609 -19.12 19.62 27.88
N LYS A 610 -19.72 18.81 27.01
CA LYS A 610 -19.24 18.55 25.64
C LYS A 610 -19.69 19.59 24.62
N ASP A 611 -20.74 20.34 24.93
CA ASP A 611 -21.28 21.34 24.04
C ASP A 611 -20.53 22.66 24.26
N SER A 612 -19.86 23.15 23.21
CA SER A 612 -19.12 24.41 23.23
C SER A 612 -20.01 25.63 23.42
N LYS A 613 -21.33 25.49 23.26
CA LYS A 613 -22.32 26.56 23.46
C LYS A 613 -22.88 26.64 24.87
N THR A 614 -22.54 25.70 25.73
CA THR A 614 -23.05 25.68 27.11
C THR A 614 -22.56 26.90 27.88
N ASP A 615 -23.50 27.62 28.49
CA ASP A 615 -23.16 28.71 29.40
C ASP A 615 -22.55 28.16 30.70
N ALA A 616 -21.35 28.64 31.03
CA ALA A 616 -20.60 28.18 32.19
C ALA A 616 -21.30 28.52 33.52
N THR A 617 -22.08 29.60 33.58
CA THR A 617 -22.80 29.98 34.79
C THR A 617 -23.99 29.07 35.03
N GLN A 618 -24.79 28.82 33.99
CA GLN A 618 -25.85 27.82 34.03
C GLN A 618 -25.31 26.43 34.40
N PHE A 619 -24.22 26.01 33.77
CA PHE A 619 -23.56 24.75 34.11
C PHE A 619 -23.13 24.69 35.59
N SER A 620 -22.55 25.76 36.13
CA SER A 620 -22.16 25.83 37.55
C SER A 620 -23.37 25.64 38.48
N ASN A 621 -24.49 26.30 38.17
CA ASN A 621 -25.72 26.20 38.95
C ASN A 621 -26.28 24.76 38.91
N ASP A 622 -26.33 24.16 37.72
CA ASP A 622 -26.85 22.81 37.54
C ASP A 622 -25.95 21.76 38.21
N ALA A 623 -24.62 21.93 38.12
CA ALA A 623 -23.65 21.02 38.75
C ALA A 623 -23.73 21.09 40.28
N ARG A 624 -23.87 22.30 40.85
CA ARG A 624 -24.10 22.48 42.29
C ARG A 624 -25.42 21.87 42.73
N ALA A 625 -26.50 22.14 42.01
CA ALA A 625 -27.82 21.57 42.31
C ALA A 625 -27.79 20.03 42.28
N TRP A 626 -27.04 19.45 41.33
CA TRP A 626 -26.82 18.01 41.26
C TRP A 626 -26.05 17.47 42.46
N LEU A 627 -24.95 18.12 42.87
CA LEU A 627 -24.18 17.67 44.05
C LEU A 627 -24.98 17.83 45.35
N HIS A 628 -25.77 18.91 45.47
CA HIS A 628 -26.71 19.07 46.59
C HIS A 628 -27.72 17.92 46.65
N GLN A 629 -28.31 17.54 45.52
CA GLN A 629 -29.20 16.38 45.45
C GLN A 629 -28.45 15.08 45.81
N PHE A 630 -27.22 14.91 45.33
CA PHE A 630 -26.41 13.73 45.65
C PHE A 630 -26.15 13.58 47.15
N LEU A 631 -25.97 14.69 47.87
CA LEU A 631 -25.68 14.73 49.31
C LEU A 631 -26.90 14.90 50.20
N ASP A 632 -28.10 14.87 49.65
CA ASP A 632 -29.33 15.01 50.44
C ASP A 632 -29.43 13.83 51.42
N SER A 633 -29.15 14.10 52.69
CA SER A 633 -29.02 13.10 53.75
C SER A 633 -30.31 12.32 54.01
N ASN A 634 -31.45 12.85 53.57
CA ASN A 634 -32.74 12.17 53.67
C ASN A 634 -32.96 11.15 52.54
N TYR A 635 -32.20 11.25 51.44
CA TYR A 635 -32.51 10.50 50.23
C TYR A 635 -31.31 9.82 49.57
N PHE A 636 -30.08 10.32 49.60
CA PHE A 636 -29.00 9.78 48.75
C PHE A 636 -27.75 9.35 49.53
N TYR A 637 -26.63 10.03 49.33
CA TYR A 637 -25.30 9.48 49.62
C TYR A 637 -24.48 10.41 50.51
N GLN A 638 -23.40 9.90 51.08
CA GLN A 638 -22.62 10.64 52.07
C GLN A 638 -21.48 11.43 51.42
N ALA A 639 -20.95 12.42 52.15
CA ALA A 639 -19.79 13.20 51.70
C ALA A 639 -18.55 12.33 51.41
N SER A 640 -18.43 11.17 52.05
CA SER A 640 -17.37 10.18 51.79
C SER A 640 -17.46 9.53 50.41
N ASP A 641 -18.63 9.56 49.76
CA ASP A 641 -18.83 9.02 48.42
C ASP A 641 -18.45 10.00 47.30
N ILE A 642 -18.19 11.27 47.64
CA ILE A 642 -17.71 12.26 46.68
C ILE A 642 -16.31 11.86 46.22
N THR A 643 -16.15 11.72 44.92
CA THR A 643 -14.85 11.45 44.30
C THR A 643 -14.18 12.73 43.83
N PRO A 644 -12.86 12.71 43.60
CA PRO A 644 -12.15 13.85 43.02
C PRO A 644 -12.79 14.39 41.74
N TYR A 645 -13.28 13.50 40.86
CA TYR A 645 -13.96 13.90 39.64
C TYR A 645 -15.29 14.61 39.87
N MET A 646 -16.03 14.26 40.93
CA MET A 646 -17.26 14.99 41.29
C MET A 646 -16.95 16.39 41.80
N HIS A 647 -15.92 16.53 42.64
CA HIS A 647 -15.45 17.85 43.08
C HIS A 647 -15.04 18.71 41.88
N VAL A 648 -14.25 18.16 40.96
CA VAL A 648 -13.79 18.85 39.76
C VAL A 648 -14.93 19.24 38.84
N LEU A 649 -15.90 18.34 38.62
CA LEU A 649 -17.11 18.61 37.84
C LEU A 649 -17.86 19.84 38.35
N VAL A 650 -17.96 20.00 39.66
CA VAL A 650 -18.79 21.04 40.28
C VAL A 650 -18.05 22.36 40.39
N TYR A 651 -16.78 22.33 40.79
CA TYR A 651 -16.04 23.54 41.15
C TYR A 651 -15.06 24.02 40.07
N HIS A 652 -14.47 23.13 39.28
CA HIS A 652 -13.39 23.51 38.36
C HIS A 652 -13.79 23.48 36.88
N ILE A 653 -14.69 22.57 36.47
CA ILE A 653 -15.22 22.54 35.11
C ILE A 653 -15.87 23.87 34.69
N PRO A 654 -16.74 24.52 35.50
CA PRO A 654 -17.34 25.79 35.09
C PRO A 654 -16.27 26.90 34.89
N GLU A 655 -15.25 26.94 35.73
CA GLU A 655 -14.16 27.90 35.60
C GLU A 655 -13.32 27.63 34.33
N MET A 656 -13.01 26.37 34.05
CA MET A 656 -12.29 25.97 32.85
C MET A 656 -13.09 26.19 31.56
N MET A 657 -14.42 26.06 31.59
CA MET A 657 -15.27 26.43 30.47
C MET A 657 -15.13 27.93 30.13
N ARG A 658 -15.00 28.80 31.14
CA ARG A 658 -14.78 30.24 30.93
C ARG A 658 -13.39 30.51 30.36
N ILE A 659 -12.36 29.90 30.94
CA ILE A 659 -10.96 30.09 30.53
C ILE A 659 -10.74 29.58 29.10
N HIS A 660 -11.27 28.40 28.76
CA HIS A 660 -11.00 27.70 27.50
C HIS A 660 -12.18 27.74 26.51
N HIS A 661 -13.05 28.75 26.61
CA HIS A 661 -14.26 28.88 25.79
C HIS A 661 -13.98 28.84 24.27
N ASN A 662 -12.81 29.33 23.83
CA ASN A 662 -12.40 29.33 22.43
C ASN A 662 -12.28 27.92 21.82
N PHE A 663 -11.88 26.94 22.63
CA PHE A 663 -11.72 25.55 22.17
C PHE A 663 -12.91 24.66 22.58
N GLY A 664 -13.54 24.99 23.71
CA GLY A 664 -14.46 24.09 24.42
C GLY A 664 -13.71 22.98 25.16
N LEU A 665 -14.35 22.41 26.18
CA LEU A 665 -13.70 21.37 27.00
C LEU A 665 -13.46 20.06 26.25
N ALA A 666 -14.28 19.77 25.24
CA ALA A 666 -14.16 18.54 24.48
C ALA A 666 -12.87 18.46 23.63
N ALA A 667 -12.24 19.61 23.34
CA ALA A 667 -10.90 19.68 22.77
C ALA A 667 -9.82 19.02 23.66
N PHE A 668 -10.07 18.88 24.97
CA PHE A 668 -9.17 18.28 25.95
C PHE A 668 -9.51 16.81 26.28
N SER A 669 -10.46 16.22 25.55
CA SER A 669 -10.84 14.80 25.67
C SER A 669 -9.66 13.87 25.39
N CYS A 670 -9.43 12.88 26.25
CA CYS A 670 -8.34 11.88 26.09
C CYS A 670 -8.73 10.67 25.24
N SER A 671 -9.96 10.64 24.73
CA SER A 671 -10.50 9.54 23.90
C SER A 671 -9.63 9.21 22.67
N ALA A 672 -9.09 10.21 21.98
CA ALA A 672 -8.23 10.01 20.82
C ALA A 672 -6.87 9.38 21.20
N VAL A 673 -6.32 9.75 22.37
CA VAL A 673 -5.06 9.20 22.90
C VAL A 673 -5.24 7.73 23.29
N GLU A 674 -6.35 7.39 23.96
CA GLU A 674 -6.69 5.99 24.28
C GLU A 674 -6.84 5.14 23.01
N LYS A 675 -7.55 5.68 22.01
CA LYS A 675 -7.74 5.00 20.72
C LYS A 675 -6.41 4.81 19.99
N LYS A 676 -5.53 5.81 20.00
CA LYS A 676 -4.17 5.71 19.42
C LYS A 676 -3.35 4.62 20.11
N ASN A 677 -3.37 4.59 21.44
CA ASN A 677 -2.67 3.57 22.22
C ASN A 677 -3.22 2.16 21.90
N HIS A 678 -4.55 2.01 21.79
CA HIS A 678 -5.18 0.77 21.36
C HIS A 678 -4.77 0.34 19.94
N GLN A 679 -4.74 1.28 19.00
CA GLN A 679 -4.28 1.05 17.62
C GLN A 679 -2.83 0.57 17.60
N GLN A 680 -1.90 1.29 18.26
CA GLN A 680 -0.49 0.89 18.34
C GLN A 680 -0.34 -0.54 18.90
N VAL A 681 -1.00 -0.87 20.01
CA VAL A 681 -0.98 -2.21 20.59
C VAL A 681 -1.52 -3.27 19.62
N SER A 682 -2.65 -2.98 18.98
CA SER A 682 -3.29 -3.90 18.03
C SER A 682 -2.41 -4.16 16.80
N HIS A 683 -1.81 -3.11 16.23
CA HIS A 683 -1.08 -3.20 14.98
C HIS A 683 0.30 -3.82 15.16
N PHE A 684 1.03 -3.40 16.20
CA PHE A 684 2.44 -3.76 16.34
C PHE A 684 2.68 -4.98 17.24
N PHE A 685 1.71 -5.34 18.09
CA PHE A 685 1.88 -6.42 19.06
C PHE A 685 0.84 -7.54 18.94
N LYS A 686 -0.32 -7.31 18.30
CA LYS A 686 -1.30 -8.38 18.03
C LYS A 686 -1.26 -8.90 16.59
N ARG A 687 -0.87 -8.08 15.61
CA ARG A 687 -0.90 -8.42 14.17
C ARG A 687 0.48 -8.76 13.58
N THR A 688 1.51 -7.96 13.83
CA THR A 688 2.81 -8.06 13.12
C THR A 688 3.83 -9.04 13.71
N THR A 689 3.59 -9.63 14.88
CA THR A 689 4.51 -10.66 15.42
C THR A 689 4.26 -12.06 14.89
N LYS A 690 3.26 -12.27 14.02
CA LYS A 690 3.03 -13.56 13.34
C LYS A 690 3.84 -13.76 12.06
N ASP A 691 4.42 -12.70 11.48
CA ASP A 691 5.03 -12.75 10.14
C ASP A 691 6.58 -12.67 10.16
N GLY A 692 7.22 -13.23 11.18
CA GLY A 692 8.58 -13.78 11.08
C GLY A 692 9.68 -12.82 10.60
N GLY A 693 10.24 -12.04 11.52
CA GLY A 693 11.58 -11.46 11.37
C GLY A 693 12.62 -12.35 12.05
N THR A 694 12.97 -13.50 11.48
CA THR A 694 14.07 -14.33 11.97
C THR A 694 15.42 -13.68 11.65
N GLY A 695 16.13 -13.12 12.63
CA GLY A 695 17.55 -12.76 12.47
C GLY A 695 18.13 -11.71 13.43
N LYS A 696 19.45 -11.80 13.63
CA LYS A 696 20.33 -10.80 14.28
C LYS A 696 20.27 -9.49 13.48
N GLY A 697 19.53 -8.50 13.96
CA GLY A 697 19.30 -7.22 13.26
C GLY A 697 17.88 -6.64 13.41
N ARG A 698 17.03 -7.26 14.23
CA ARG A 698 15.64 -6.84 14.45
C ARG A 698 15.58 -5.47 15.15
N LYS A 699 14.90 -4.51 14.50
CA LYS A 699 14.63 -3.17 15.07
C LYS A 699 13.69 -3.29 16.27
N SER A 700 13.79 -2.34 17.20
CA SER A 700 12.86 -2.25 18.35
C SER A 700 11.46 -1.88 17.85
N ALA A 701 10.43 -2.54 18.41
CA ALA A 701 9.03 -2.25 18.07
C ALA A 701 8.65 -0.77 18.26
N ILE A 702 9.31 -0.08 19.19
CA ILE A 702 9.12 1.36 19.43
C ILE A 702 9.59 2.19 18.23
N ILE A 703 10.73 1.83 17.65
CA ILE A 703 11.26 2.51 16.47
C ILE A 703 10.37 2.24 15.27
N ASP A 704 9.90 1.00 15.10
CA ASP A 704 8.99 0.66 14.02
C ASP A 704 7.66 1.44 14.11
N ILE A 705 7.13 1.65 15.33
CA ILE A 705 5.93 2.48 15.58
C ILE A 705 6.20 3.94 15.19
N LEU A 706 7.31 4.51 15.66
CA LEU A 706 7.64 5.92 15.38
C LEU A 706 7.96 6.15 13.90
N GLU A 707 8.67 5.24 13.24
CA GLU A 707 8.90 5.27 11.79
C GLU A 707 7.59 5.15 11.00
N TYR A 708 6.66 4.31 11.45
CA TYR A 708 5.32 4.23 10.86
C TYR A 708 4.55 5.54 11.00
N GLU A 709 4.56 6.17 12.18
CA GLU A 709 3.90 7.46 12.35
C GLU A 709 4.54 8.57 11.52
N ASN A 710 5.87 8.57 11.38
CA ASN A 710 6.58 9.46 10.47
C ASN A 710 6.13 9.25 9.00
N ARG A 711 5.93 8.01 8.55
CA ARG A 711 5.36 7.76 7.21
C ARG A 711 3.91 8.19 7.09
N LEU A 712 3.09 8.05 8.13
CA LEU A 712 1.72 8.59 8.10
C LEU A 712 1.71 10.12 7.97
N LEU A 713 2.66 10.82 8.60
CA LEU A 713 2.87 12.25 8.39
C LEU A 713 3.22 12.56 6.94
N TYR A 714 4.15 11.80 6.35
CA TYR A 714 4.51 11.94 4.94
C TYR A 714 3.28 11.94 4.01
N PHE A 715 2.39 10.97 4.20
CA PHE A 715 1.19 10.80 3.39
C PHE A 715 0.04 11.77 3.70
N LYS A 716 0.18 12.64 4.73
CA LYS A 716 -0.76 13.74 4.96
C LYS A 716 -0.47 14.92 4.04
N GLU A 717 0.82 15.21 3.82
CA GLU A 717 1.26 16.33 2.98
C GLU A 717 1.47 15.89 1.51
N HIS A 718 1.70 14.60 1.27
CA HIS A 718 1.89 14.02 -0.06
C HIS A 718 0.83 12.94 -0.34
N ASP A 719 -0.40 13.36 -0.67
CA ASP A 719 -1.42 12.39 -1.08
C ASP A 719 -1.18 11.95 -2.53
N GLU A 720 -0.49 10.82 -2.66
CA GLU A 720 -0.07 10.25 -3.95
C GLU A 720 -1.20 9.43 -4.61
N ILE A 721 -2.28 9.12 -3.89
CA ILE A 721 -3.38 8.31 -4.42
C ILE A 721 -4.27 9.14 -5.36
N ASP A 722 -4.55 10.40 -5.00
CA ASP A 722 -5.44 11.27 -5.78
C ASP A 722 -4.75 11.85 -7.04
N SER A 723 -3.43 11.79 -7.11
CA SER A 723 -2.64 12.22 -8.28
C SER A 723 -2.55 11.15 -9.39
N MET A 724 -2.98 9.91 -9.13
CA MET A 724 -2.92 8.82 -10.11
C MET A 724 -4.03 8.94 -11.17
N GLN A 725 -3.67 9.31 -12.39
CA GLN A 725 -4.57 9.17 -13.54
C GLN A 725 -4.78 7.70 -13.89
N LEU A 726 -5.96 7.17 -13.55
CA LEU A 726 -6.36 5.82 -13.92
C LEU A 726 -6.82 5.77 -15.39
N PRO A 727 -6.52 4.68 -16.12
CA PRO A 727 -7.05 4.49 -17.47
C PRO A 727 -8.59 4.44 -17.45
N LYS A 728 -9.24 5.15 -18.38
CA LYS A 728 -10.69 4.99 -18.61
C LYS A 728 -10.97 3.60 -19.16
N ARG A 729 -11.80 2.81 -18.47
CA ARG A 729 -12.23 1.49 -18.94
C ARG A 729 -13.41 1.62 -19.90
N LEU A 730 -13.14 1.46 -21.19
CA LEU A 730 -14.15 1.44 -22.24
C LEU A 730 -14.29 0.01 -22.77
N ARG A 731 -15.53 -0.46 -22.92
CA ARG A 731 -15.81 -1.76 -23.56
C ARG A 731 -16.05 -1.52 -25.04
N VAL A 732 -15.20 -2.09 -25.89
CA VAL A 732 -15.47 -2.24 -27.31
C VAL A 732 -16.19 -3.58 -27.50
N LYS A 733 -17.30 -3.59 -28.25
CA LYS A 733 -18.11 -4.79 -28.52
C LYS A 733 -17.55 -5.59 -29.68
#